data_AF-A0A229UTP1-F1
#
_entry.id   AF-A0A229UTP1-F1
#
_cell.length_a   1.000
_cell.length_b   1.000
_cell.length_c   1.000
_cell.angle_alpha   90.00
_cell.angle_beta   90.00
_cell.angle_gamma   90.00
#
_symmetry.space_group_name_H-M   'P 1'
#
loop_
_entity.id
_entity.type
_entity.pdbx_description
1 polymer ?
#
loop_
_entity_poly.entity_id
_entity_poly.type
_entity_poly.pdbx_seq_one_letter_code
_entity_poly.pdbx_strand_id
1 'polypeptide(L)'
;MVNSFMNRRTVTIWFIFILSFATMTVGFFGNYWKSVDQGWFDSFQIDSESLVIGKMVKSEREGIFSSSGLMGTFNNIPSGGNDKFLDQYKLLNGELNGGKYERYTSQIGLQGITFSIVDKILPFKKKQDLINSLKFVNSLIFSLILTLFVVWIYLEFNSVFISIFLLLSTLYSQWIVLFGRNLYWIIWTMFLPFIITLIFVYFEDKKGKFPKYLYVLCIYLSVFIKCASGYEYLSTILLAMITPFIYYGFSRKWGIREVIRKITLAGVTSIISFLSTILVNLWQLAIELGSFKVAANTIWYNVLKRTHATGDNFSANLRESLDASIVTVLEKYWSGIVINLSNIMPSSSFIIFSAEKILLFFIIITALVFASNEYFPTIVRQRNKLISLSVTLWFSFLAPISWFILAKGHSYIHTHMNHVLWQLPFTLYGFALIGVILESMVLDLNLKYPLFKKGLLGLLIIILLGFAYSTYSNSKIQERKIDELINKSVSSITLEDYKIFINIENNKIIYVDLDKKNDNIKLANKFYLHIIPLDNNFLSGERRQYGFDNLDFYFTQDKIKTFSKYHGFNIVVKDLPPYGIKKIETGQFNDKERIWGKVIDISYDSYKTRDIIPGKVNDDNWTNGISTNKKIILLKYNLENVSNISKAQFVILKDGSKVKITSIEFIYPDWIHVNLETEIDPINGYPNKIDILE
;
A
#
# COMPACT_ATOMS: atom_id res chain seq x y z
N MET A 1 10.91 49.04 -1.62
CA MET A 1 10.88 47.96 -2.63
C MET A 1 11.53 46.67 -2.10
N VAL A 2 12.71 46.72 -1.46
CA VAL A 2 13.36 45.55 -0.83
C VAL A 2 12.51 44.89 0.27
N ASN A 3 11.89 45.68 1.17
CA ASN A 3 10.99 45.15 2.20
C ASN A 3 9.74 44.46 1.62
N SER A 4 9.17 44.94 0.51
CA SER A 4 8.00 44.26 -0.09
C SER A 4 8.40 43.00 -0.86
N PHE A 5 9.61 42.95 -1.42
CA PHE A 5 10.15 41.76 -2.10
C PHE A 5 10.53 40.65 -1.11
N MET A 6 11.16 41.01 0.01
CA MET A 6 11.44 40.08 1.12
C MET A 6 10.16 39.50 1.72
N ASN A 7 9.12 40.33 1.84
CA ASN A 7 7.82 39.88 2.33
C ASN A 7 7.17 38.87 1.36
N ARG A 8 7.19 39.13 0.04
CA ARG A 8 6.64 38.21 -0.98
C ARG A 8 7.35 36.85 -1.03
N ARG A 9 8.69 36.82 -0.95
CA ARG A 9 9.45 35.57 -0.93
C ARG A 9 9.12 34.74 0.32
N THR A 10 9.07 35.39 1.47
CA THR A 10 8.73 34.74 2.75
C THR A 10 7.31 34.18 2.71
N VAL A 11 6.34 34.95 2.21
CA VAL A 11 4.95 34.48 1.98
C VAL A 11 4.91 33.27 1.05
N THR A 12 5.70 33.26 -0.03
CA THR A 12 5.75 32.12 -0.96
C THR A 12 6.33 30.86 -0.31
N ILE A 13 7.37 31.00 0.53
CA ILE A 13 7.93 29.87 1.29
C ILE A 13 6.87 29.28 2.22
N TRP A 14 6.17 30.12 2.98
CA TRP A 14 5.10 29.66 3.87
C TRP A 14 3.94 29.03 3.10
N PHE A 15 3.57 29.58 1.94
CA PHE A 15 2.57 28.98 1.08
C PHE A 15 2.96 27.57 0.63
N ILE A 16 4.18 27.39 0.09
CA ILE A 16 4.68 26.08 -0.34
C ILE A 16 4.76 25.12 0.84
N PHE A 17 5.24 25.59 2.00
CA PHE A 17 5.33 24.79 3.22
C PHE A 17 3.94 24.29 3.65
N ILE A 18 2.98 25.20 3.85
CA ILE A 18 1.63 24.86 4.32
C ILE A 18 0.91 23.97 3.31
N LEU A 19 0.99 24.31 2.01
CA LEU A 19 0.36 23.54 0.94
C LEU A 19 0.92 22.11 0.91
N SER A 20 2.24 21.96 0.87
CA SER A 20 2.88 20.63 0.80
C SER A 20 2.60 19.83 2.06
N PHE A 21 2.75 20.45 3.23
CA PHE A 21 2.55 19.78 4.52
C PHE A 21 1.10 19.29 4.68
N ALA A 22 0.11 20.15 4.42
CA ALA A 22 -1.29 19.79 4.56
C ALA A 22 -1.72 18.72 3.55
N THR A 23 -1.36 18.89 2.27
CA THR A 23 -1.76 17.95 1.21
C THR A 23 -1.10 16.58 1.36
N MET A 24 0.19 16.54 1.73
CA MET A 24 0.89 15.28 2.02
C MET A 24 0.32 14.59 3.27
N THR A 25 0.05 15.33 4.35
CA THR A 25 -0.49 14.73 5.58
C THR A 25 -1.82 14.03 5.33
N VAL A 26 -2.73 14.71 4.64
CA VAL A 26 -4.06 14.17 4.29
C VAL A 26 -3.94 12.99 3.31
N GLY A 27 -2.97 13.04 2.39
CA GLY A 27 -2.66 11.94 1.48
C GLY A 27 -2.10 10.70 2.18
N PHE A 28 -1.07 10.86 3.01
CA PHE A 28 -0.36 9.76 3.68
C PHE A 28 -1.18 9.12 4.79
N PHE A 29 -2.02 9.88 5.48
CA PHE A 29 -2.84 9.35 6.57
C PHE A 29 -4.07 8.59 6.05
N GLY A 30 -4.75 9.15 5.04
CA GLY A 30 -6.07 8.68 4.63
C GLY A 30 -6.23 8.33 3.16
N ASN A 31 -5.16 8.33 2.37
CA ASN A 31 -5.18 8.10 0.92
C ASN A 31 -6.25 8.96 0.20
N TYR A 32 -6.42 10.21 0.66
CA TYR A 32 -7.49 11.10 0.17
C TYR A 32 -7.41 11.39 -1.34
N TRP A 33 -6.20 11.36 -1.90
CA TRP A 33 -5.94 11.55 -3.33
C TRP A 33 -6.18 10.28 -4.16
N LYS A 34 -6.53 9.16 -3.52
CA LYS A 34 -6.74 7.85 -4.16
C LYS A 34 -5.57 7.42 -5.03
N SER A 35 -4.34 7.71 -4.57
CA SER A 35 -3.11 7.31 -5.25
C SER A 35 -2.99 5.78 -5.29
N VAL A 36 -3.55 5.09 -4.28
CA VAL A 36 -3.60 3.63 -4.18
C VAL A 36 -5.01 3.11 -4.00
N ASP A 37 -5.23 1.82 -4.26
CA ASP A 37 -6.46 1.14 -3.88
C ASP A 37 -6.65 1.21 -2.35
N GLN A 38 -7.90 1.41 -1.91
CA GLN A 38 -8.19 1.61 -0.50
C GLN A 38 -8.02 0.32 0.32
N GLY A 39 -8.41 -0.83 -0.22
CA GLY A 39 -8.22 -2.13 0.44
C GLY A 39 -6.74 -2.46 0.60
N TRP A 40 -5.93 -2.17 -0.42
CA TRP A 40 -4.47 -2.29 -0.32
C TRP A 40 -3.91 -1.34 0.74
N PHE A 41 -4.33 -0.07 0.76
CA PHE A 41 -3.89 0.90 1.77
C PHE A 41 -4.24 0.50 3.20
N ASP A 42 -5.41 -0.10 3.42
CA ASP A 42 -5.90 -0.54 4.73
C ASP A 42 -5.23 -1.82 5.24
N SER A 43 -4.86 -2.73 4.34
CA SER A 43 -4.18 -3.98 4.68
C SER A 43 -2.64 -3.92 4.56
N PHE A 44 -2.08 -2.82 4.05
CA PHE A 44 -0.66 -2.71 3.75
C PHE A 44 0.22 -2.92 4.98
N GLN A 45 1.03 -3.98 4.92
CA GLN A 45 2.03 -4.30 5.93
C GLN A 45 1.44 -4.43 7.35
N ILE A 46 0.21 -4.97 7.44
CA ILE A 46 -0.43 -5.28 8.72
C ILE A 46 0.31 -6.39 9.47
N ASP A 47 0.97 -7.28 8.74
CA ASP A 47 1.87 -8.30 9.27
C ASP A 47 3.03 -7.67 10.05
N SER A 48 3.72 -6.70 9.47
CA SER A 48 4.79 -5.95 10.14
C SER A 48 4.24 -5.08 11.28
N GLU A 49 3.12 -4.39 11.06
CA GLU A 49 2.49 -3.54 12.08
C GLU A 49 2.06 -4.34 13.32
N SER A 50 1.65 -5.60 13.13
CA SER A 50 1.24 -6.49 14.22
C SER A 50 2.33 -6.72 15.28
N LEU A 51 3.63 -6.62 14.92
CA LEU A 51 4.75 -6.71 15.87
C LEU A 51 4.77 -5.54 16.87
N VAL A 52 4.39 -4.36 16.39
CA VAL A 52 4.28 -3.14 17.19
C VAL A 52 3.06 -3.23 18.10
N ILE A 53 1.93 -3.68 17.55
CA ILE A 53 0.68 -3.85 18.30
C ILE A 53 0.83 -4.90 19.39
N GLY A 54 1.40 -6.07 19.07
CA GLY A 54 1.68 -7.11 20.05
C GLY A 54 2.61 -6.62 21.15
N LYS A 55 3.59 -5.76 20.84
CA LYS A 55 4.40 -5.08 21.86
C LYS A 55 3.56 -4.18 22.77
N MET A 56 2.65 -3.38 22.22
CA MET A 56 1.78 -2.53 23.03
C MET A 56 0.89 -3.35 23.98
N VAL A 57 0.30 -4.44 23.49
CA VAL A 57 -0.46 -5.41 24.33
C VAL A 57 0.40 -5.97 25.45
N LYS A 58 1.63 -6.39 25.12
CA LYS A 58 2.57 -6.93 26.11
C LYS A 58 2.97 -5.87 27.15
N SER A 59 3.19 -4.63 26.71
CA SER A 59 3.52 -3.50 27.58
C SER A 59 2.39 -3.14 28.54
N GLU A 60 1.14 -3.24 28.11
CA GLU A 60 -0.03 -3.02 28.95
C GLU A 60 -0.17 -4.08 30.04
N ARG A 61 0.11 -5.36 29.70
CA ARG A 61 0.00 -6.49 30.64
C ARG A 61 1.16 -6.58 31.62
N GLU A 62 2.39 -6.35 31.17
CA GLU A 62 3.61 -6.72 31.91
C GLU A 62 4.63 -5.57 32.00
N GLY A 63 4.29 -4.38 31.53
CA GLY A 63 5.14 -3.20 31.55
C GLY A 63 5.98 -3.02 30.29
N ILE A 64 6.39 -1.77 30.04
CA ILE A 64 7.01 -1.32 28.77
C ILE A 64 8.29 -2.08 28.42
N PHE A 65 9.10 -2.45 29.42
CA PHE A 65 10.36 -3.17 29.21
C PHE A 65 10.25 -4.69 29.33
N SER A 66 9.02 -5.23 29.39
CA SER A 66 8.78 -6.67 29.27
C SER A 66 9.39 -7.26 28.00
N SER A 67 9.86 -8.51 28.09
CA SER A 67 10.67 -9.16 27.03
C SER A 67 11.88 -8.31 26.62
N SER A 68 12.51 -7.67 27.60
CA SER A 68 13.64 -6.74 27.43
C SER A 68 13.33 -5.55 26.51
N GLY A 69 12.06 -5.24 26.25
CA GLY A 69 11.64 -4.18 25.32
C GLY A 69 11.48 -4.62 23.86
N LEU A 70 11.80 -5.88 23.53
CA LEU A 70 11.66 -6.41 22.17
C LEU A 70 10.19 -6.44 21.73
N MET A 71 9.96 -6.20 20.44
CA MET A 71 8.65 -6.36 19.81
C MET A 71 8.31 -7.84 19.58
N GLY A 72 7.12 -8.12 19.06
CA GLY A 72 6.64 -9.49 18.89
C GLY A 72 5.11 -9.58 18.78
N THR A 73 4.62 -10.78 18.50
CA THR A 73 3.19 -11.10 18.36
C THR A 73 2.78 -12.16 19.35
N PHE A 74 1.51 -12.18 19.74
CA PHE A 74 0.92 -13.32 20.46
C PHE A 74 0.48 -14.39 19.46
N ASN A 75 0.93 -15.63 19.67
CA ASN A 75 0.52 -16.81 18.91
C ASN A 75 -0.38 -17.70 19.76
N ASN A 76 -1.01 -18.71 19.14
CA ASN A 76 -1.92 -19.64 19.81
C ASN A 76 -3.00 -18.91 20.60
N ILE A 77 -3.50 -17.80 20.04
CA ILE A 77 -4.63 -17.08 20.60
C ILE A 77 -5.85 -17.97 20.36
N PRO A 78 -6.70 -18.22 21.38
CA PRO A 78 -7.97 -18.92 21.20
C PRO A 78 -8.97 -17.99 20.49
N SER A 79 -8.67 -17.64 19.24
CA SER A 79 -9.53 -16.90 18.34
C SER A 79 -10.29 -17.88 17.45
N GLY A 80 -11.59 -17.69 17.28
CA GLY A 80 -12.40 -18.47 16.33
C GLY A 80 -12.16 -18.07 14.86
N GLY A 81 -10.97 -17.54 14.53
CA GLY A 81 -10.60 -17.08 13.19
C GLY A 81 -9.09 -17.14 12.96
N ASN A 82 -8.68 -17.22 11.69
CA ASN A 82 -7.31 -17.58 11.29
C ASN A 82 -6.34 -16.42 11.03
N ASP A 83 -6.72 -15.16 11.26
CA ASP A 83 -5.83 -14.03 10.98
C ASP A 83 -5.06 -13.59 12.24
N LYS A 84 -3.89 -14.21 12.43
CA LYS A 84 -2.98 -13.92 13.54
C LYS A 84 -2.55 -12.45 13.64
N PHE A 85 -2.58 -11.70 12.53
CA PHE A 85 -2.14 -10.29 12.49
C PHE A 85 -3.25 -9.37 12.99
N LEU A 86 -4.48 -9.58 12.51
CA LEU A 86 -5.66 -8.85 13.01
C LEU A 86 -5.95 -9.16 14.47
N ASP A 87 -5.66 -10.38 14.93
CA ASP A 87 -5.89 -10.77 16.31
C ASP A 87 -5.05 -9.96 17.31
N GLN A 88 -3.91 -9.39 16.91
CA GLN A 88 -3.15 -8.47 17.78
C GLN A 88 -3.95 -7.20 18.11
N TYR A 89 -4.70 -6.67 17.14
CA TYR A 89 -5.56 -5.49 17.35
C TYR A 89 -6.74 -5.82 18.25
N LYS A 90 -7.34 -7.00 18.08
CA LYS A 90 -8.42 -7.48 18.95
C LYS A 90 -7.94 -7.69 20.38
N LEU A 91 -6.72 -8.21 20.57
CA LEU A 91 -6.09 -8.30 21.89
C LEU A 91 -5.89 -6.93 22.52
N LEU A 92 -5.44 -5.94 21.74
CA LEU A 92 -5.27 -4.56 22.21
C LEU A 92 -6.61 -3.92 22.61
N ASN A 93 -7.67 -4.18 21.85
CA ASN A 93 -9.02 -3.69 22.18
C ASN A 93 -9.69 -4.44 23.34
N GLY A 94 -9.08 -5.50 23.87
CA GLY A 94 -9.66 -6.35 24.91
C GLY A 94 -10.74 -7.32 24.42
N GLU A 95 -10.93 -7.46 23.11
CA GLU A 95 -11.90 -8.36 22.48
C GLU A 95 -11.46 -9.83 22.57
N LEU A 96 -10.15 -10.07 22.60
CA LEU A 96 -9.53 -11.38 22.78
C LEU A 96 -8.61 -11.37 24.01
N ASN A 97 -8.36 -12.56 24.56
CA ASN A 97 -7.45 -12.77 25.68
C ASN A 97 -6.61 -14.03 25.49
N GLY A 98 -5.49 -14.12 26.21
CA GLY A 98 -4.55 -15.25 26.11
C GLY A 98 -3.48 -15.08 25.04
N GLY A 99 -2.99 -16.22 24.53
CA GLY A 99 -1.88 -16.33 23.58
C GLY A 99 -0.49 -16.35 24.25
N LYS A 100 0.50 -16.90 23.53
CA LYS A 100 1.91 -16.91 23.92
C LYS A 100 2.69 -15.88 23.11
N TYR A 101 3.39 -14.99 23.80
CA TYR A 101 4.20 -13.96 23.14
C TYR A 101 5.44 -14.57 22.47
N GLU A 102 5.53 -14.41 21.14
CA GLU A 102 6.70 -14.72 20.33
C GLU A 102 7.46 -13.44 20.03
N ARG A 103 8.75 -13.43 20.38
CA ARG A 103 9.59 -12.24 20.35
C ARG A 103 10.23 -12.05 18.98
N TYR A 104 10.30 -10.81 18.54
CA TYR A 104 10.98 -10.41 17.33
C TYR A 104 12.42 -10.00 17.63
N THR A 105 13.37 -10.88 17.34
CA THR A 105 14.79 -10.73 17.70
C THR A 105 15.65 -9.99 16.68
N SER A 106 15.03 -9.41 15.64
CA SER A 106 15.79 -8.79 14.54
C SER A 106 16.12 -7.30 14.75
N GLN A 107 15.64 -6.66 15.83
CA GLN A 107 15.85 -5.24 16.09
C GLN A 107 15.55 -4.89 17.56
N ILE A 108 15.92 -3.67 17.98
CA ILE A 108 15.66 -3.18 19.34
C ILE A 108 14.17 -2.98 19.62
N GLY A 109 13.41 -2.51 18.61
CA GLY A 109 11.98 -2.26 18.73
C GLY A 109 11.64 -0.90 19.31
N LEU A 110 12.47 0.12 19.05
CA LEU A 110 12.31 1.47 19.57
C LEU A 110 10.90 2.03 19.31
N GLN A 111 10.33 1.80 18.12
CA GLN A 111 8.97 2.21 17.78
C GLN A 111 7.92 1.61 18.71
N GLY A 112 8.01 0.31 19.01
CA GLY A 112 7.08 -0.37 19.92
C GLY A 112 7.21 0.15 21.35
N ILE A 113 8.44 0.42 21.81
CA ILE A 113 8.71 1.01 23.12
C ILE A 113 8.12 2.43 23.19
N THR A 114 8.43 3.28 22.21
CA THR A 114 7.95 4.67 22.16
C THR A 114 6.43 4.72 22.13
N PHE A 115 5.77 3.93 21.30
CA PHE A 115 4.30 3.92 21.25
C PHE A 115 3.66 3.36 22.52
N SER A 116 4.31 2.40 23.19
CA SER A 116 3.86 1.92 24.51
C SER A 116 3.98 3.00 25.59
N ILE A 117 5.02 3.84 25.54
CA ILE A 117 5.15 5.02 26.43
C ILE A 117 4.02 6.01 26.15
N VAL A 118 3.73 6.28 24.88
CA VAL A 118 2.65 7.19 24.48
C VAL A 118 1.28 6.68 24.94
N ASP A 119 1.00 5.38 24.76
CA ASP A 119 -0.23 4.73 25.28
C ASP A 119 -0.38 4.94 26.80
N LYS A 120 0.71 4.78 27.55
CA LYS A 120 0.68 4.94 29.01
C LYS A 120 0.44 6.40 29.47
N ILE A 121 0.89 7.39 28.69
CA ILE A 121 0.80 8.80 29.07
C ILE A 121 -0.51 9.44 28.59
N LEU A 122 -1.01 9.03 27.42
CA LEU A 122 -2.19 9.65 26.80
C LEU A 122 -3.48 8.95 27.22
N PRO A 123 -4.51 9.69 27.69
CA PRO A 123 -5.72 9.11 28.27
C PRO A 123 -6.76 8.73 27.20
N PHE A 124 -6.38 7.97 26.18
CA PHE A 124 -7.33 7.49 25.18
C PHE A 124 -8.24 6.40 25.75
N LYS A 125 -9.56 6.63 25.70
CA LYS A 125 -10.57 5.65 26.16
C LYS A 125 -10.67 4.43 25.24
N LYS A 126 -10.49 4.63 23.93
CA LYS A 126 -10.53 3.57 22.92
C LYS A 126 -9.14 3.40 22.31
N LYS A 127 -8.62 2.18 22.32
CA LYS A 127 -7.29 1.87 21.76
C LYS A 127 -7.22 2.13 20.26
N GLN A 128 -8.32 1.95 19.53
CA GLN A 128 -8.40 2.31 18.11
C GLN A 128 -8.13 3.81 17.85
N ASP A 129 -8.60 4.70 18.72
CA ASP A 129 -8.38 6.14 18.59
C ASP A 129 -6.91 6.50 18.81
N LEU A 130 -6.25 5.81 19.75
CA LEU A 130 -4.81 5.92 19.96
C LEU A 130 -4.04 5.46 18.71
N ILE A 131 -4.34 4.28 18.17
CA ILE A 131 -3.65 3.75 16.97
C ILE A 131 -3.81 4.71 15.79
N ASN A 132 -5.02 5.20 15.55
CA ASN A 132 -5.26 6.21 14.51
C ASN A 132 -4.49 7.51 14.77
N SER A 133 -4.37 7.94 16.03
CA SER A 133 -3.57 9.11 16.40
C SER A 133 -2.08 8.89 16.15
N LEU A 134 -1.55 7.72 16.49
CA LEU A 134 -0.14 7.37 16.21
C LEU A 134 0.13 7.33 14.70
N LYS A 135 -0.78 6.73 13.93
CA LYS A 135 -0.71 6.69 12.45
C LYS A 135 -0.70 8.10 11.87
N PHE A 136 -1.57 8.98 12.39
CA PHE A 136 -1.63 10.39 11.99
C PHE A 136 -0.34 11.13 12.32
N VAL A 137 0.20 10.99 13.54
CA VAL A 137 1.48 11.59 13.92
C VAL A 137 2.62 11.11 13.03
N ASN A 138 2.66 9.82 12.71
CA ASN A 138 3.66 9.26 11.81
C ASN A 138 3.58 9.88 10.40
N SER A 139 2.37 10.01 9.85
CA SER A 139 2.13 10.69 8.57
C SER A 139 2.47 12.17 8.60
N LEU A 140 2.20 12.84 9.73
CA LEU A 140 2.49 14.26 9.93
C LEU A 140 4.01 14.51 9.95
N ILE A 141 4.78 13.73 10.73
CA ILE A 141 6.25 13.83 10.77
C ILE A 141 6.83 13.53 9.38
N PHE A 142 6.33 12.51 8.70
CA PHE A 142 6.82 12.17 7.36
C PHE A 142 6.53 13.29 6.34
N SER A 143 5.33 13.88 6.40
CA SER A 143 4.94 15.01 5.56
C SER A 143 5.81 16.23 5.83
N LEU A 144 6.19 16.48 7.08
CA LEU A 144 7.14 17.54 7.43
C LEU A 144 8.50 17.31 6.77
N ILE A 145 9.05 16.11 6.89
CA ILE A 145 10.35 15.75 6.30
C ILE A 145 10.36 15.96 4.78
N LEU A 146 9.35 15.47 4.05
CA LEU A 146 9.28 15.67 2.61
C LEU A 146 8.96 17.12 2.22
N THR A 147 8.17 17.84 3.01
CA THR A 147 7.93 19.27 2.82
C THR A 147 9.23 20.07 2.91
N LEU A 148 10.14 19.73 3.82
CA LEU A 148 11.45 20.39 3.91
C LEU A 148 12.27 20.19 2.62
N PHE A 149 12.15 19.03 1.95
CA PHE A 149 12.77 18.81 0.65
C PHE A 149 12.11 19.67 -0.46
N VAL A 150 10.78 19.73 -0.50
CA VAL A 150 10.05 20.59 -1.46
C VAL A 150 10.41 22.07 -1.26
N VAL A 151 10.48 22.53 -0.01
CA VAL A 151 10.91 23.90 0.31
C VAL A 151 12.36 24.12 -0.08
N TRP A 152 13.26 23.14 0.13
CA TRP A 152 14.65 23.25 -0.33
C TRP A 152 14.72 23.43 -1.85
N ILE A 153 13.92 22.70 -2.64
CA ILE A 153 13.82 22.88 -4.09
C ILE A 153 13.39 24.30 -4.45
N TYR A 154 12.38 24.85 -3.78
CA TYR A 154 12.00 26.25 -3.95
C TYR A 154 13.16 27.20 -3.62
N LEU A 155 13.89 26.96 -2.53
CA LEU A 155 14.99 27.82 -2.12
C LEU A 155 16.18 27.80 -3.09
N GLU A 156 16.45 26.64 -3.70
CA GLU A 156 17.57 26.45 -4.61
C GLU A 156 17.26 26.92 -6.04
N PHE A 157 16.04 26.70 -6.54
CA PHE A 157 15.64 27.06 -7.91
C PHE A 157 14.76 28.32 -8.00
N ASN A 158 14.24 28.81 -6.89
CA ASN A 158 13.33 29.97 -6.81
C ASN A 158 12.08 29.83 -7.70
N SER A 159 11.56 28.60 -7.84
CA SER A 159 10.39 28.30 -8.65
C SER A 159 9.31 27.56 -7.86
N VAL A 160 8.11 28.13 -7.89
CA VAL A 160 6.88 27.50 -7.37
C VAL A 160 6.49 26.31 -8.25
N PHE A 161 6.68 26.39 -9.57
CA PHE A 161 6.29 25.33 -10.49
C PHE A 161 7.06 24.04 -10.20
N ILE A 162 8.39 24.11 -10.07
CA ILE A 162 9.23 22.94 -9.78
C ILE A 162 8.81 22.31 -8.43
N SER A 163 8.51 23.15 -7.44
CA SER A 163 8.08 22.72 -6.11
C SER A 163 6.72 22.01 -6.13
N ILE A 164 5.74 22.56 -6.87
CA ILE A 164 4.42 21.94 -7.05
C ILE A 164 4.54 20.64 -7.85
N PHE A 165 5.36 20.62 -8.91
CA PHE A 165 5.58 19.42 -9.71
C PHE A 165 6.14 18.27 -8.86
N LEU A 166 7.15 18.57 -8.03
CA LEU A 166 7.70 17.60 -7.08
C LEU A 166 6.66 17.16 -6.04
N LEU A 167 5.90 18.09 -5.46
CA LEU A 167 4.81 17.78 -4.54
C LEU A 167 3.82 16.79 -5.16
N LEU A 168 3.33 17.08 -6.38
CA LEU A 168 2.38 16.20 -7.08
C LEU A 168 2.99 14.82 -7.35
N SER A 169 4.24 14.75 -7.83
CA SER A 169 4.92 13.45 -8.05
C SER A 169 5.05 12.62 -6.76
N THR A 170 5.22 13.29 -5.62
CA THR A 170 5.33 12.65 -4.31
C THR A 170 3.97 12.16 -3.83
N LEU A 171 2.90 12.95 -3.99
CA LEU A 171 1.53 12.59 -3.60
C LEU A 171 1.01 11.38 -4.38
N TYR A 172 1.44 11.22 -5.63
CA TYR A 172 1.02 10.11 -6.49
C TYR A 172 2.00 8.94 -6.53
N SER A 173 3.02 8.96 -5.68
CA SER A 173 3.88 7.80 -5.47
C SER A 173 3.17 6.81 -4.53
N GLN A 174 2.67 5.70 -5.09
CA GLN A 174 1.94 4.67 -4.35
C GLN A 174 2.72 4.19 -3.11
N TRP A 175 4.04 4.01 -3.25
CA TRP A 175 4.90 3.53 -2.17
C TRP A 175 5.04 4.54 -1.03
N ILE A 176 5.19 5.83 -1.35
CA ILE A 176 5.26 6.87 -0.31
C ILE A 176 3.94 6.93 0.47
N VAL A 177 2.80 6.82 -0.23
CA VAL A 177 1.47 6.83 0.40
C VAL A 177 1.27 5.61 1.30
N LEU A 178 1.54 4.39 0.81
CA LEU A 178 1.34 3.14 1.57
C LEU A 178 2.14 3.11 2.87
N PHE A 179 3.40 3.51 2.83
CA PHE A 179 4.26 3.52 4.01
C PHE A 179 3.97 4.69 4.96
N GLY A 180 3.29 5.74 4.48
CA GLY A 180 3.19 7.03 5.17
C GLY A 180 2.53 7.00 6.55
N ARG A 181 1.66 6.01 6.82
CA ARG A 181 1.02 5.85 8.13
C ARG A 181 1.47 4.63 8.92
N ASN A 182 2.22 3.71 8.32
CA ASN A 182 2.53 2.41 8.90
C ASN A 182 3.40 2.53 10.17
N LEU A 183 2.98 1.89 11.26
CA LEU A 183 3.61 2.03 12.58
C LEU A 183 4.88 1.19 12.75
N TYR A 184 5.08 0.15 11.93
CA TYR A 184 6.32 -0.62 11.95
C TYR A 184 7.44 0.13 11.22
N TRP A 185 7.13 0.58 10.01
CA TRP A 185 8.14 1.13 9.10
C TRP A 185 8.59 2.54 9.46
N ILE A 186 7.72 3.34 10.09
CA ILE A 186 7.98 4.72 10.50
C ILE A 186 8.87 5.47 9.50
N ILE A 187 8.42 5.48 8.24
CA ILE A 187 9.23 5.75 7.04
C ILE A 187 10.01 7.07 7.10
N TRP A 188 9.53 8.05 7.87
CA TRP A 188 10.25 9.30 8.12
C TRP A 188 11.68 9.08 8.65
N THR A 189 11.93 8.01 9.42
CA THR A 189 13.28 7.66 9.89
C THR A 189 14.25 7.31 8.76
N MET A 190 13.75 6.83 7.62
CA MET A 190 14.57 6.52 6.45
C MET A 190 15.03 7.78 5.71
N PHE A 191 14.20 8.83 5.73
CA PHE A 191 14.49 10.10 5.07
C PHE A 191 15.18 11.12 6.00
N LEU A 192 15.11 10.90 7.32
CA LEU A 192 15.62 11.84 8.32
C LEU A 192 17.14 12.13 8.18
N PRO A 193 18.04 11.13 8.02
CA PRO A 193 19.46 11.42 7.84
C PRO A 193 19.74 12.28 6.60
N PHE A 194 19.03 12.00 5.50
CA PHE A 194 19.07 12.78 4.26
C PHE A 194 18.62 14.23 4.46
N ILE A 195 17.49 14.48 5.12
CA ILE A 195 17.02 15.85 5.34
C ILE A 195 17.91 16.61 6.32
N ILE A 196 18.45 15.94 7.34
CA ILE A 196 19.44 16.53 8.24
C ILE A 196 20.65 17.02 7.44
N THR A 197 21.31 16.13 6.69
CA THR A 197 22.48 16.52 5.90
C THR A 197 22.18 17.64 4.89
N LEU A 198 21.00 17.62 4.27
CA LEU A 198 20.54 18.68 3.38
C LEU A 198 20.43 20.05 4.08
N ILE A 199 19.75 20.09 5.24
CA ILE A 199 19.55 21.31 6.02
C ILE A 199 20.89 21.87 6.50
N PHE A 200 21.76 21.01 7.02
CA PHE A 200 23.06 21.42 7.54
C PHE A 200 23.95 22.00 6.43
N VAL A 201 24.03 21.33 5.28
CA VAL A 201 24.80 21.84 4.13
C VAL A 201 24.19 23.14 3.59
N TYR A 202 22.85 23.23 3.51
CA TYR A 202 22.18 24.45 3.08
C TYR A 202 22.51 25.64 4.00
N PHE A 203 22.43 25.45 5.32
CA PHE A 203 22.77 26.52 6.26
C PHE A 203 24.26 26.86 6.27
N GLU A 204 25.13 25.88 6.07
CA GLU A 204 26.56 26.12 5.90
C GLU A 204 26.84 26.97 4.64
N ASP A 205 26.18 26.67 3.52
CA ASP A 205 26.25 27.45 2.27
C ASP A 205 25.75 28.89 2.44
N LYS A 206 24.68 29.11 3.23
CA LYS A 206 24.05 30.44 3.37
C LYS A 206 24.59 31.30 4.51
N LYS A 207 24.93 30.70 5.64
CA LYS A 207 25.31 31.41 6.87
C LYS A 207 26.79 31.23 7.22
N GLY A 208 27.54 30.45 6.44
CA GLY A 208 28.93 30.14 6.72
C GLY A 208 29.08 29.03 7.76
N LYS A 209 29.79 29.27 8.86
CA LYS A 209 30.12 28.19 9.80
C LYS A 209 28.90 27.77 10.63
N PHE A 210 28.59 26.47 10.58
CA PHE A 210 27.59 25.83 11.44
C PHE A 210 28.26 25.01 12.56
N PRO A 211 27.67 24.88 13.77
CA PRO A 211 28.23 24.06 14.85
C PRO A 211 28.38 22.59 14.44
N LYS A 212 29.64 22.15 14.24
CA LYS A 212 29.98 20.80 13.80
C LYS A 212 29.55 19.71 14.78
N TYR A 213 29.57 19.98 16.09
CA TYR A 213 29.14 19.00 17.10
C TYR A 213 27.64 18.70 16.98
N LEU A 214 26.82 19.71 16.71
CA LEU A 214 25.37 19.55 16.52
C LEU A 214 25.09 18.74 15.26
N TYR A 215 25.85 18.98 14.19
CA TYR A 215 25.78 18.21 12.95
C TYR A 215 26.08 16.72 13.17
N VAL A 216 27.20 16.40 13.84
CA VAL A 216 27.57 15.01 14.17
C VAL A 216 26.52 14.37 15.07
N LEU A 217 26.03 15.09 16.09
CA LEU A 217 24.98 14.60 16.98
C LEU A 217 23.68 14.27 16.23
N CYS A 218 23.22 15.15 15.34
CA CYS A 218 22.00 14.93 14.57
C CYS A 218 22.13 13.74 13.61
N ILE A 219 23.28 13.57 12.94
CA ILE A 219 23.54 12.37 12.12
C ILE A 219 23.52 11.12 12.99
N TYR A 220 24.27 11.13 14.10
CA TYR A 220 24.33 10.00 15.01
C TYR A 220 22.94 9.57 15.47
N LEU A 221 22.13 10.53 15.96
CA LEU A 221 20.79 10.27 16.47
C LEU A 221 19.83 9.79 15.38
N SER A 222 19.86 10.39 14.19
CA SER A 222 18.95 9.98 13.10
C SER A 222 19.23 8.56 12.60
N VAL A 223 20.51 8.20 12.44
CA VAL A 223 20.91 6.84 12.08
C VAL A 223 20.61 5.86 13.21
N PHE A 224 20.80 6.27 14.47
CA PHE A 224 20.56 5.42 15.64
C PHE A 224 19.07 5.11 15.75
N ILE A 225 18.22 6.13 15.65
CA ILE A 225 16.75 5.97 15.69
C ILE A 225 16.30 5.03 14.58
N LYS A 226 16.81 5.21 13.35
CA LYS A 226 16.50 4.29 12.25
C LYS A 226 16.91 2.86 12.58
N CYS A 227 18.17 2.62 12.97
CA CYS A 227 18.68 1.27 13.24
C CYS A 227 17.96 0.62 14.44
N ALA A 228 17.66 1.40 15.48
CA ALA A 228 16.92 0.93 16.65
C ALA A 228 15.46 0.56 16.33
N SER A 229 14.93 1.13 15.24
CA SER A 229 13.59 0.84 14.72
C SER A 229 13.61 -0.06 13.48
N GLY A 230 14.78 -0.61 13.12
CA GLY A 230 14.95 -1.60 12.06
C GLY A 230 16.25 -1.42 11.28
N TYR A 231 16.94 -2.51 10.96
CA TYR A 231 18.17 -2.48 10.15
C TYR A 231 17.89 -2.49 8.62
N GLU A 232 16.62 -2.62 8.25
CA GLU A 232 16.18 -2.64 6.86
C GLU A 232 16.56 -1.34 6.14
N TYR A 233 17.06 -1.50 4.92
CA TYR A 233 17.40 -0.45 3.96
C TYR A 233 18.58 0.45 4.34
N LEU A 234 19.40 0.04 5.31
CA LEU A 234 20.46 0.90 5.85
C LEU A 234 21.43 1.40 4.77
N SER A 235 21.86 0.56 3.83
CA SER A 235 22.77 1.00 2.76
C SER A 235 22.14 2.07 1.86
N THR A 236 20.86 1.92 1.49
CA THR A 236 20.09 2.93 0.75
C THR A 236 20.04 4.25 1.53
N ILE A 237 19.72 4.18 2.82
CA ILE A 237 19.57 5.37 3.68
C ILE A 237 20.90 6.12 3.84
N LEU A 238 22.02 5.40 4.01
CA LEU A 238 23.33 6.03 4.15
C LEU A 238 23.82 6.66 2.83
N LEU A 239 23.55 6.03 1.68
CA LEU A 239 23.85 6.64 0.38
C LEU A 239 22.95 7.85 0.09
N ALA A 240 21.66 7.77 0.45
CA ALA A 240 20.74 8.90 0.40
C ALA A 240 21.23 10.08 1.25
N MET A 241 21.76 9.81 2.46
CA MET A 241 22.33 10.83 3.34
C MET A 241 23.54 11.56 2.71
N ILE A 242 24.25 10.92 1.77
CA ILE A 242 25.42 11.50 1.12
C ILE A 242 25.05 12.44 -0.03
N THR A 243 23.88 12.27 -0.65
CA THR A 243 23.49 13.00 -1.87
C THR A 243 23.56 14.52 -1.75
N PRO A 244 23.26 15.18 -0.60
CA PRO A 244 23.42 16.63 -0.49
C PRO A 244 24.86 17.11 -0.66
N PHE A 245 25.86 16.35 -0.18
CA PHE A 245 27.28 16.70 -0.40
C PHE A 245 27.67 16.61 -1.87
N ILE A 246 27.10 15.65 -2.60
CA ILE A 246 27.30 15.52 -4.04
C ILE A 246 26.69 16.75 -4.73
N TYR A 247 25.42 17.07 -4.45
CA TYR A 247 24.75 18.22 -5.07
C TYR A 247 25.49 19.55 -4.84
N TYR A 248 25.85 19.85 -3.59
CA TYR A 248 26.57 21.09 -3.25
C TYR A 248 28.02 21.05 -3.73
N GLY A 249 28.67 19.89 -3.69
CA GLY A 249 30.02 19.72 -4.22
C GLY A 249 30.13 20.12 -5.68
N PHE A 250 29.19 19.67 -6.52
CA PHE A 250 29.14 20.06 -7.94
C PHE A 250 28.61 21.49 -8.14
N SER A 251 27.51 21.86 -7.49
CA SER A 251 26.84 23.15 -7.75
C SER A 251 27.63 24.35 -7.25
N ARG A 252 28.42 24.16 -6.19
CA ARG A 252 29.30 25.17 -5.59
C ARG A 252 30.78 24.95 -5.90
N LYS A 253 31.10 23.93 -6.70
CA LYS A 253 32.47 23.58 -7.14
C LYS A 253 33.44 23.38 -5.97
N TRP A 254 33.01 22.65 -4.94
CA TRP A 254 33.90 22.28 -3.84
C TRP A 254 35.06 21.42 -4.36
N GLY A 255 36.24 21.57 -3.74
CA GLY A 255 37.36 20.69 -4.03
C GLY A 255 37.06 19.25 -3.59
N ILE A 256 37.60 18.26 -4.30
CA ILE A 256 37.37 16.84 -4.02
C ILE A 256 37.70 16.46 -2.56
N ARG A 257 38.74 17.08 -1.99
CA ARG A 257 39.13 16.89 -0.58
C ARG A 257 38.03 17.30 0.40
N GLU A 258 37.31 18.38 0.10
CA GLU A 258 36.22 18.86 0.95
C GLU A 258 35.02 17.91 0.91
N VAL A 259 34.65 17.46 -0.30
CA VAL A 259 33.57 16.47 -0.50
C VAL A 259 33.91 15.19 0.25
N ILE A 260 35.11 14.64 0.06
CA ILE A 260 35.57 13.42 0.75
C ILE A 260 35.55 13.61 2.27
N ARG A 261 36.03 14.74 2.79
CA ARG A 261 36.02 15.01 4.23
C ARG A 261 34.61 15.00 4.82
N LYS A 262 33.63 15.62 4.15
CA LYS A 262 32.23 15.65 4.62
C LYS A 262 31.58 14.26 4.56
N ILE A 263 31.80 13.53 3.47
CA ILE A 263 31.34 12.14 3.32
C ILE A 263 31.95 11.24 4.40
N THR A 264 33.25 11.36 4.65
CA THR A 264 33.96 10.56 5.66
C THR A 264 33.44 10.86 7.06
N LEU A 265 33.22 12.14 7.39
CA LEU A 265 32.65 12.52 8.69
C LEU A 265 31.25 11.92 8.89
N ALA A 266 30.38 12.04 7.89
CA ALA A 266 29.04 11.47 7.94
C ALA A 266 29.10 9.93 8.05
N GLY A 267 29.92 9.28 7.22
CA GLY A 267 30.09 7.82 7.21
C GLY A 267 30.62 7.25 8.51
N VAL A 268 31.70 7.83 9.08
CA VAL A 268 32.25 7.41 10.38
C VAL A 268 31.20 7.58 11.48
N THR A 269 30.48 8.70 11.50
CA THR A 269 29.41 8.95 12.47
C THR A 269 28.29 7.90 12.36
N SER A 270 27.89 7.54 11.14
CA SER A 270 26.89 6.49 10.89
C SER A 270 27.37 5.11 11.31
N ILE A 271 28.65 4.77 11.10
CA ILE A 271 29.23 3.50 11.56
C ILE A 271 29.20 3.44 13.08
N ILE A 272 29.62 4.50 13.78
CA ILE A 272 29.57 4.56 15.25
C ILE A 272 28.13 4.39 15.73
N SER A 273 27.17 5.07 15.09
CA SER A 273 25.74 4.94 15.40
C SER A 273 25.22 3.51 15.23
N PHE A 274 25.51 2.87 14.10
CA PHE A 274 25.15 1.48 13.83
C PHE A 274 25.76 0.51 14.86
N LEU A 275 27.06 0.65 15.16
CA LEU A 275 27.74 -0.18 16.17
C LEU A 275 27.11 0.00 17.55
N SER A 276 26.79 1.23 17.96
CA SER A 276 26.06 1.49 19.20
C SER A 276 24.72 0.77 19.22
N THR A 277 23.95 0.78 18.13
CA THR A 277 22.67 0.07 18.05
C THR A 277 22.86 -1.45 18.15
N ILE A 278 23.86 -2.02 17.47
CA ILE A 278 24.16 -3.45 17.56
C ILE A 278 24.56 -3.85 18.98
N LEU A 279 25.33 -3.03 19.68
CA LEU A 279 25.70 -3.27 21.08
C LEU A 279 24.47 -3.26 22.00
N VAL A 280 23.56 -2.30 21.83
CA VAL A 280 22.31 -2.26 22.59
C VAL A 280 21.44 -3.48 22.29
N ASN A 281 21.29 -3.87 21.03
CA ASN A 281 20.51 -5.06 20.64
C ASN A 281 21.14 -6.35 21.18
N LEU A 282 22.47 -6.48 21.13
CA LEU A 282 23.20 -7.61 21.70
C LEU A 282 22.94 -7.71 23.20
N TRP A 283 23.03 -6.59 23.92
CA TRP A 283 22.79 -6.56 25.35
C TRP A 283 21.34 -6.91 25.70
N GLN A 284 20.38 -6.34 24.97
CA GLN A 284 18.96 -6.63 25.11
C GLN A 284 18.65 -8.12 24.90
N LEU A 285 19.20 -8.74 23.85
CA LEU A 285 19.04 -10.16 23.58
C LEU A 285 19.78 -11.03 24.59
N ALA A 286 20.92 -10.60 25.11
CA ALA A 286 21.66 -11.35 26.13
C ALA A 286 20.87 -11.43 27.43
N ILE A 287 20.19 -10.35 27.82
CA ILE A 287 19.27 -10.34 28.97
C ILE A 287 18.10 -11.29 28.71
N GLU A 288 17.47 -11.20 27.53
CA GLU A 288 16.28 -11.99 27.21
C GLU A 288 16.56 -13.50 27.05
N LEU A 289 17.71 -13.85 26.48
CA LEU A 289 18.08 -15.23 26.15
C LEU A 289 19.03 -15.84 27.19
N GLY A 290 19.45 -15.07 28.20
CA GLY A 290 20.35 -15.51 29.27
C GLY A 290 21.81 -15.72 28.86
N SER A 291 22.21 -15.37 27.63
CA SER A 291 23.58 -15.58 27.15
C SER A 291 23.97 -14.65 26.00
N PHE A 292 25.10 -13.96 26.14
CA PHE A 292 25.74 -13.20 25.06
C PHE A 292 26.10 -14.05 23.83
N LYS A 293 26.53 -15.30 24.02
CA LYS A 293 26.87 -16.20 22.90
C LYS A 293 25.65 -16.50 22.03
N VAL A 294 24.55 -16.94 22.66
CA VAL A 294 23.25 -17.16 21.99
C VAL A 294 22.73 -15.87 21.34
N ALA A 295 22.83 -14.71 22.01
CA ALA A 295 22.44 -13.43 21.44
C ALA A 295 23.26 -13.07 20.18
N ALA A 296 24.58 -13.21 20.23
CA ALA A 296 25.47 -12.96 19.09
C ALA A 296 25.16 -13.92 17.92
N ASN A 297 24.96 -15.21 18.21
CA ASN A 297 24.54 -16.19 17.20
C ASN A 297 23.18 -15.85 16.59
N THR A 298 22.24 -15.33 17.38
CA THR A 298 20.91 -14.89 16.90
C THR A 298 21.02 -13.71 15.94
N ILE A 299 21.84 -12.70 16.28
CA ILE A 299 22.13 -11.57 15.38
C ILE A 299 22.80 -12.07 14.10
N TRP A 300 23.81 -12.94 14.22
CA TRP A 300 24.51 -13.51 13.08
C TRP A 300 23.57 -14.29 12.14
N TYR A 301 22.73 -15.16 12.70
CA TYR A 301 21.70 -15.88 11.95
C TYR A 301 20.74 -14.93 11.23
N ASN A 302 20.31 -13.85 11.90
CA ASN A 302 19.43 -12.84 11.32
C ASN A 302 20.06 -12.05 10.16
N VAL A 303 21.40 -11.89 10.15
CA VAL A 303 22.16 -11.31 9.04
C VAL A 303 22.28 -12.31 7.89
N LEU A 304 22.68 -13.55 8.20
CA LEU A 304 22.90 -14.59 7.20
C LEU A 304 21.63 -14.90 6.39
N LYS A 305 20.49 -15.08 7.06
CA LYS A 305 19.21 -15.43 6.42
C LYS A 305 18.65 -14.36 5.47
N ARG A 306 19.25 -13.16 5.43
CA ARG A 306 18.80 -11.99 4.66
C ARG A 306 19.81 -11.52 3.61
N THR A 307 21.03 -12.07 3.60
CA THR A 307 22.16 -11.56 2.80
C THR A 307 22.68 -12.62 1.81
N HIS A 308 23.92 -13.12 1.98
CA HIS A 308 24.65 -13.98 1.04
C HIS A 308 25.05 -15.34 1.64
N ALA A 309 24.29 -15.85 2.61
CA ALA A 309 24.55 -17.19 3.14
C ALA A 309 24.22 -18.28 2.11
N THR A 310 24.79 -19.48 2.28
CA THR A 310 24.41 -20.66 1.49
C THR A 310 23.09 -21.22 1.98
N GLY A 311 22.19 -21.57 1.05
CA GLY A 311 20.84 -22.02 1.38
C GLY A 311 20.74 -23.35 2.12
N ASP A 312 21.80 -24.18 2.12
CA ASP A 312 21.81 -25.53 2.71
C ASP A 312 21.52 -25.56 4.22
N ASN A 313 21.77 -24.46 4.94
CA ASN A 313 21.55 -24.35 6.38
C ASN A 313 20.21 -23.69 6.76
N PHE A 314 19.33 -23.44 5.78
CA PHE A 314 18.07 -22.71 5.98
C PHE A 314 16.86 -23.51 5.47
N SER A 315 15.66 -23.11 5.89
CA SER A 315 14.42 -23.73 5.42
C SER A 315 14.24 -23.58 3.91
N ALA A 316 13.50 -24.50 3.30
CA ALA A 316 13.24 -24.50 1.84
C ALA A 316 12.76 -23.13 1.33
N ASN A 317 11.89 -22.44 2.08
CA ASN A 317 11.35 -21.13 1.74
C ASN A 317 12.41 -20.01 1.68
N LEU A 318 13.51 -20.14 2.42
CA LEU A 318 14.62 -19.17 2.42
C LEU A 318 15.73 -19.57 1.43
N ARG A 319 15.87 -20.87 1.15
CA ARG A 319 16.91 -21.42 0.28
C ARG A 319 16.92 -20.76 -1.09
N GLU A 320 15.77 -20.67 -1.75
CA GLU A 320 15.66 -20.04 -3.08
C GLU A 320 16.18 -18.60 -3.08
N SER A 321 15.91 -17.85 -2.01
CA SER A 321 16.32 -16.45 -1.93
C SER A 321 17.83 -16.28 -1.73
N LEU A 322 18.45 -17.21 -1.02
CA LEU A 322 19.88 -17.24 -0.75
C LEU A 322 20.68 -17.75 -1.95
N ASP A 323 20.14 -18.73 -2.68
CA ASP A 323 20.78 -19.33 -3.86
C ASP A 323 20.57 -18.49 -5.14
N ALA A 324 19.58 -17.60 -5.17
CA ALA A 324 19.31 -16.72 -6.32
C ALA A 324 20.52 -15.85 -6.68
N SER A 325 20.71 -15.57 -7.98
CA SER A 325 21.77 -14.66 -8.43
C SER A 325 21.42 -13.19 -8.14
N ILE A 326 22.44 -12.33 -8.06
CA ILE A 326 22.22 -10.88 -7.95
C ILE A 326 21.44 -10.35 -9.17
N VAL A 327 21.71 -10.89 -10.37
CA VAL A 327 21.02 -10.50 -11.61
C VAL A 327 19.53 -10.79 -11.49
N THR A 328 19.16 -11.98 -11.03
CA THR A 328 17.76 -12.37 -10.79
C THR A 328 17.05 -11.43 -9.81
N VAL A 329 17.74 -11.00 -8.76
CA VAL A 329 17.18 -10.01 -7.82
C VAL A 329 16.99 -8.65 -8.51
N LEU A 330 17.99 -8.16 -9.23
CA LEU A 330 17.90 -6.87 -9.93
C LEU A 330 16.77 -6.87 -10.98
N GLU A 331 16.59 -7.97 -11.73
CA GLU A 331 15.51 -8.15 -12.70
C GLU A 331 14.12 -8.00 -12.07
N LYS A 332 13.90 -8.56 -10.87
CA LYS A 332 12.63 -8.39 -10.14
C LYS A 332 12.31 -6.92 -9.82
N TYR A 333 13.33 -6.07 -9.65
CA TYR A 333 13.15 -4.65 -9.35
C TYR A 333 13.16 -3.74 -10.59
N TRP A 334 13.69 -4.22 -11.71
CA TRP A 334 13.77 -3.50 -12.97
C TRP A 334 12.40 -3.25 -13.61
N SER A 335 11.58 -4.30 -13.68
CA SER A 335 10.20 -4.24 -14.18
C SER A 335 9.16 -3.88 -13.12
N GLY A 336 9.62 -3.67 -11.88
CA GLY A 336 8.80 -3.29 -10.75
C GLY A 336 8.06 -1.97 -10.95
N ILE A 337 6.80 -1.91 -10.50
CA ILE A 337 5.99 -0.69 -10.60
C ILE A 337 6.48 0.34 -9.59
N VAL A 338 6.90 1.52 -10.07
CA VAL A 338 7.37 2.62 -9.22
C VAL A 338 6.27 3.66 -9.01
N ILE A 339 5.50 3.99 -10.06
CA ILE A 339 4.32 4.85 -9.99
C ILE A 339 3.19 4.21 -10.78
N ASN A 340 1.99 4.22 -10.20
CA ASN A 340 0.77 3.77 -10.87
C ASN A 340 -0.33 4.80 -10.68
N LEU A 341 -0.81 5.39 -11.77
CA LEU A 341 -1.91 6.36 -11.74
C LEU A 341 -3.26 5.76 -12.17
N SER A 342 -3.37 4.42 -12.31
CA SER A 342 -4.60 3.75 -12.77
C SER A 342 -5.79 4.00 -11.88
N ASN A 343 -5.56 4.22 -10.58
CA ASN A 343 -6.62 4.54 -9.62
C ASN A 343 -7.27 5.91 -9.87
N ILE A 344 -6.59 6.77 -10.63
CA ILE A 344 -7.02 8.13 -10.95
C ILE A 344 -7.48 8.20 -12.41
N MET A 345 -6.79 7.54 -13.34
CA MET A 345 -7.08 7.55 -14.77
C MET A 345 -7.28 6.13 -15.33
N PRO A 346 -8.38 5.42 -14.99
CA PRO A 346 -8.52 3.97 -15.20
C PRO A 346 -8.52 3.48 -16.67
N SER A 347 -8.49 4.37 -17.66
CA SER A 347 -8.70 4.07 -19.08
C SER A 347 -7.43 4.04 -19.96
N SER A 348 -6.22 4.07 -19.39
CA SER A 348 -4.99 4.00 -20.21
C SER A 348 -3.84 3.26 -19.52
N SER A 349 -3.25 2.26 -20.19
CA SER A 349 -2.05 1.53 -19.72
C SER A 349 -0.78 2.40 -19.72
N PHE A 350 -0.82 3.57 -20.36
CA PHE A 350 0.29 4.53 -20.45
C PHE A 350 0.63 5.26 -19.14
N ILE A 351 -0.11 5.01 -18.06
CA ILE A 351 0.03 5.70 -16.78
C ILE A 351 0.70 4.84 -15.68
N ILE A 352 1.16 3.65 -16.06
CA ILE A 352 1.94 2.75 -15.19
C ILE A 352 3.42 2.89 -15.55
N PHE A 353 4.19 3.39 -14.60
CA PHE A 353 5.62 3.63 -14.72
C PHE A 353 6.39 2.58 -13.91
N SER A 354 6.93 1.60 -14.61
CA SER A 354 7.94 0.67 -14.08
C SER A 354 9.30 1.34 -13.91
N ALA A 355 10.20 0.73 -13.16
CA ALA A 355 11.53 1.30 -12.90
C ALA A 355 12.32 1.51 -14.20
N GLU A 356 12.25 0.59 -15.17
CA GLU A 356 12.91 0.77 -16.46
C GLU A 356 12.37 1.98 -17.26
N LYS A 357 11.06 2.24 -17.20
CA LYS A 357 10.45 3.40 -17.87
C LYS A 357 10.85 4.70 -17.21
N ILE A 358 10.86 4.75 -15.87
CA ILE A 358 11.33 5.92 -15.13
C ILE A 358 12.81 6.19 -15.44
N LEU A 359 13.64 5.14 -15.47
CA LEU A 359 15.05 5.25 -15.79
C LEU A 359 15.26 5.82 -17.19
N LEU A 360 14.58 5.26 -18.20
CA LEU A 360 14.64 5.76 -19.57
C LEU A 360 14.23 7.24 -19.64
N PHE A 361 13.17 7.62 -18.93
CA PHE A 361 12.73 9.01 -18.88
C PHE A 361 13.79 9.92 -18.24
N PHE A 362 14.42 9.48 -17.14
CA PHE A 362 15.50 10.22 -16.50
C PHE A 362 16.76 10.32 -17.38
N ILE A 363 17.08 9.31 -18.19
CA ILE A 363 18.16 9.36 -19.19
C ILE A 363 17.87 10.44 -20.23
N ILE A 364 16.65 10.43 -20.81
CA ILE A 364 16.23 11.41 -21.81
C ILE A 364 16.30 12.84 -21.23
N ILE A 365 15.76 13.03 -20.03
CA ILE A 365 15.75 14.33 -19.35
C ILE A 365 17.18 14.78 -18.98
N THR A 366 18.07 13.85 -18.60
CA THR A 366 19.49 14.16 -18.37
C THR A 366 20.17 14.60 -19.67
N ALA A 367 19.89 13.95 -20.80
CA ALA A 367 20.45 14.33 -22.09
C ALA A 367 20.03 15.76 -22.50
N LEU A 368 18.80 16.15 -22.21
CA LEU A 368 18.30 17.51 -22.49
C LEU A 368 19.06 18.62 -21.74
N VAL A 369 19.76 18.31 -20.64
CA VAL A 369 20.63 19.29 -19.94
C VAL A 369 21.73 19.84 -20.87
N PHE A 370 22.16 19.04 -21.84
CA PHE A 370 23.19 19.39 -22.82
C PHE A 370 22.63 19.99 -24.11
N ALA A 371 21.32 20.24 -24.18
CA ALA A 371 20.68 20.79 -25.37
C ALA A 371 21.28 22.16 -25.78
N SER A 372 21.24 22.44 -27.09
CA SER A 372 21.84 23.65 -27.68
C SER A 372 21.19 24.93 -27.17
N ASN A 373 22.01 25.97 -27.02
CA ASN A 373 21.56 27.32 -26.65
C ASN A 373 20.57 27.91 -27.68
N GLU A 374 20.63 27.47 -28.93
CA GLU A 374 19.72 27.91 -29.99
C GLU A 374 18.26 27.52 -29.71
N TYR A 375 18.05 26.32 -29.15
CA TYR A 375 16.71 25.79 -28.89
C TYR A 375 16.25 26.02 -27.46
N PHE A 376 17.17 25.96 -26.47
CA PHE A 376 16.83 26.01 -25.05
C PHE A 376 17.78 26.92 -24.22
N PRO A 377 17.73 28.24 -24.43
CA PRO A 377 18.62 29.17 -23.74
C PRO A 377 18.43 29.20 -22.21
N THR A 378 17.22 28.92 -21.68
CA THR A 378 17.00 28.84 -20.23
C THR A 378 17.68 27.63 -19.60
N ILE A 379 17.72 26.49 -20.31
CA ILE A 379 18.48 25.31 -19.88
C ILE A 379 19.97 25.65 -19.78
N VAL A 380 20.52 26.34 -20.79
CA VAL A 380 21.94 26.74 -20.79
C VAL A 380 22.28 27.68 -19.65
N ARG A 381 21.41 28.66 -19.34
CA ARG A 381 21.60 29.58 -18.20
C ARG A 381 21.66 28.86 -16.85
N GLN A 382 20.94 27.74 -16.71
CA GLN A 382 20.88 26.95 -15.48
C GLN A 382 21.78 25.70 -15.50
N ARG A 383 22.60 25.53 -16.55
CA ARG A 383 23.32 24.29 -16.83
C ARG A 383 24.14 23.75 -15.66
N ASN A 384 24.84 24.62 -14.92
CA ASN A 384 25.62 24.17 -13.75
C ASN A 384 24.74 23.50 -12.68
N LYS A 385 23.57 24.08 -12.38
CA LYS A 385 22.62 23.50 -11.41
C LYS A 385 21.99 22.21 -11.93
N LEU A 386 21.66 22.18 -13.23
CA LEU A 386 21.10 20.99 -13.88
C LEU A 386 22.10 19.83 -13.94
N ILE A 387 23.37 20.09 -14.25
CA ILE A 387 24.45 19.09 -14.19
C ILE A 387 24.59 18.58 -12.75
N SER A 388 24.60 19.48 -11.76
CA SER A 388 24.71 19.09 -10.35
C SER A 388 23.55 18.20 -9.91
N LEU A 389 22.33 18.54 -10.32
CA LEU A 389 21.13 17.74 -10.05
C LEU A 389 21.18 16.39 -10.77
N SER A 390 21.66 16.35 -12.00
CA SER A 390 21.82 15.12 -12.80
C SER A 390 22.86 14.18 -12.19
N VAL A 391 24.03 14.69 -11.80
CA VAL A 391 25.06 13.89 -11.12
C VAL A 391 24.52 13.35 -9.80
N THR A 392 23.79 14.17 -9.05
CA THR A 392 23.15 13.75 -7.79
C THR A 392 22.09 12.69 -8.01
N LEU A 393 21.27 12.81 -9.06
CA LEU A 393 20.29 11.81 -9.47
C LEU A 393 20.96 10.47 -9.74
N TRP A 394 22.00 10.43 -10.58
CA TRP A 394 22.69 9.19 -10.94
C TRP A 394 23.49 8.60 -9.78
N PHE A 395 24.03 9.43 -8.89
CA PHE A 395 24.59 8.94 -7.63
C PHE A 395 23.51 8.32 -6.73
N SER A 396 22.34 8.95 -6.63
CA SER A 396 21.23 8.45 -5.81
C SER A 396 20.62 7.15 -6.34
N PHE A 397 20.78 6.84 -7.63
CA PHE A 397 20.42 5.53 -8.20
C PHE A 397 21.19 4.38 -7.53
N LEU A 398 22.43 4.62 -7.08
CA LEU A 398 23.23 3.62 -6.37
C LEU A 398 22.63 3.25 -5.00
N ALA A 399 21.79 4.11 -4.42
CA ALA A 399 21.16 3.87 -3.12
C ALA A 399 20.29 2.60 -3.13
N PRO A 400 19.19 2.49 -3.91
CA PRO A 400 18.40 1.26 -3.96
C PRO A 400 19.20 0.05 -4.43
N ILE A 401 20.08 0.21 -5.43
CA ILE A 401 20.93 -0.86 -5.95
C ILE A 401 21.83 -1.45 -4.86
N SER A 402 22.38 -0.62 -3.97
CA SER A 402 23.21 -1.09 -2.86
C SER A 402 22.48 -2.10 -1.98
N TRP A 403 21.19 -1.86 -1.68
CA TRP A 403 20.42 -2.76 -0.83
C TRP A 403 20.04 -4.05 -1.56
N PHE A 404 19.62 -3.95 -2.82
CA PHE A 404 19.30 -5.12 -3.64
C PHE A 404 20.49 -6.07 -3.78
N ILE A 405 21.71 -5.53 -3.80
CA ILE A 405 22.95 -6.31 -3.84
C ILE A 405 23.34 -6.83 -2.46
N LEU A 406 23.40 -5.98 -1.43
CA LEU A 406 23.91 -6.37 -0.10
C LEU A 406 22.94 -7.27 0.67
N ALA A 407 21.64 -7.01 0.56
CA ALA A 407 20.56 -7.74 1.21
C ALA A 407 19.79 -8.61 0.21
N LYS A 408 20.52 -9.29 -0.69
CA LYS A 408 19.98 -10.08 -1.81
C LYS A 408 18.86 -11.03 -1.39
N GLY A 409 19.07 -11.86 -0.36
CA GLY A 409 18.04 -12.79 0.12
C GLY A 409 16.75 -12.10 0.57
N HIS A 410 16.88 -10.98 1.31
CA HIS A 410 15.72 -10.17 1.68
C HIS A 410 15.05 -9.55 0.45
N SER A 411 15.83 -9.01 -0.49
CA SER A 411 15.30 -8.40 -1.70
C SER A 411 14.64 -9.41 -2.65
N TYR A 412 15.08 -10.66 -2.69
CA TYR A 412 14.41 -11.68 -3.49
C TYR A 412 12.98 -11.96 -2.99
N ILE A 413 12.78 -12.01 -1.67
CA ILE A 413 11.49 -12.35 -1.04
C ILE A 413 10.52 -11.16 -1.04
N HIS A 414 11.02 -9.95 -0.75
CA HIS A 414 10.17 -8.81 -0.41
C HIS A 414 9.89 -7.86 -1.57
N THR A 415 9.57 -8.42 -2.75
CA THR A 415 9.18 -7.62 -3.93
C THR A 415 7.90 -6.81 -3.72
N HIS A 416 7.01 -7.27 -2.86
CA HIS A 416 5.75 -6.59 -2.53
C HIS A 416 5.91 -5.25 -1.79
N MET A 417 7.12 -4.89 -1.35
CA MET A 417 7.35 -3.68 -0.54
C MET A 417 8.64 -2.92 -0.86
N ASN A 418 9.70 -3.61 -1.30
CA ASN A 418 11.03 -3.02 -1.49
C ASN A 418 11.12 -2.06 -2.68
N HIS A 419 10.10 -1.96 -3.54
CA HIS A 419 10.05 -0.93 -4.58
C HIS A 419 10.02 0.50 -4.01
N VAL A 420 9.70 0.67 -2.72
CA VAL A 420 9.83 1.96 -2.00
C VAL A 420 11.26 2.51 -2.05
N LEU A 421 12.28 1.67 -2.22
CA LEU A 421 13.69 2.12 -2.23
C LEU A 421 14.01 3.01 -3.42
N TRP A 422 13.28 2.90 -4.52
CA TRP A 422 13.39 3.84 -5.63
C TRP A 422 13.04 5.28 -5.21
N GLN A 423 12.26 5.46 -4.13
CA GLN A 423 11.81 6.76 -3.64
C GLN A 423 12.82 7.51 -2.78
N LEU A 424 13.94 6.89 -2.41
CA LEU A 424 14.86 7.42 -1.40
C LEU A 424 16.29 7.67 -1.93
N PRO A 425 16.61 8.88 -2.41
CA PRO A 425 15.73 9.92 -2.94
C PRO A 425 15.76 9.94 -4.49
N PHE A 426 16.01 8.80 -5.14
CA PHE A 426 16.25 8.72 -6.58
C PHE A 426 15.12 9.33 -7.42
N THR A 427 13.88 8.89 -7.23
CA THR A 427 12.74 9.48 -7.95
C THR A 427 12.52 10.95 -7.58
N LEU A 428 12.75 11.36 -6.33
CA LEU A 428 12.57 12.75 -5.89
C LEU A 428 13.50 13.70 -6.64
N TYR A 429 14.78 13.36 -6.79
CA TYR A 429 15.70 14.14 -7.61
C TYR A 429 15.33 14.13 -9.09
N GLY A 430 14.86 12.98 -9.61
CA GLY A 430 14.49 12.87 -11.01
C GLY A 430 13.28 13.73 -11.35
N PHE A 431 12.23 13.72 -10.51
CA PHE A 431 11.07 14.59 -10.69
C PHE A 431 11.41 16.07 -10.48
N ALA A 432 12.32 16.41 -9.57
CA ALA A 432 12.84 17.77 -9.50
C ALA A 432 13.53 18.19 -10.82
N LEU A 433 14.37 17.32 -11.39
CA LEU A 433 15.06 17.59 -12.66
C LEU A 433 14.08 17.77 -13.82
N ILE A 434 13.07 16.90 -13.91
CA ILE A 434 11.98 17.02 -14.89
C ILE A 434 11.27 18.36 -14.73
N GLY A 435 10.91 18.74 -13.51
CA GLY A 435 10.26 20.03 -13.23
C GLY A 435 11.08 21.21 -13.74
N VAL A 436 12.41 21.20 -13.52
CA VAL A 436 13.31 22.28 -13.98
C VAL A 436 13.38 22.33 -15.51
N ILE A 437 13.50 21.17 -16.16
CA ILE A 437 13.58 21.08 -17.63
C ILE A 437 12.25 21.50 -18.26
N LEU A 438 11.11 21.01 -17.76
CA LEU A 438 9.79 21.40 -18.24
C LEU A 438 9.56 22.91 -18.10
N GLU A 439 9.88 23.49 -16.94
CA GLU A 439 9.77 24.95 -16.76
C GLU A 439 10.65 25.71 -17.75
N SER A 440 11.90 25.25 -17.94
CA SER A 440 12.84 25.88 -18.86
C SER A 440 12.34 25.83 -20.29
N MET A 441 11.84 24.69 -20.75
CA MET A 441 11.25 24.52 -22.08
C MET A 441 10.03 25.42 -22.28
N VAL A 442 9.16 25.52 -21.28
CA VAL A 442 7.99 26.42 -21.30
C VAL A 442 8.42 27.88 -21.42
N LEU A 443 9.43 28.30 -20.64
CA LEU A 443 9.93 29.67 -20.66
C LEU A 443 10.54 30.00 -22.04
N ASP A 444 11.32 29.08 -22.61
CA ASP A 444 11.95 29.24 -23.92
C ASP A 444 10.92 29.25 -25.06
N LEU A 445 9.91 28.36 -25.00
CA LEU A 445 8.77 28.39 -25.93
C LEU A 445 7.98 29.69 -25.82
N ASN A 446 7.79 30.23 -24.62
CA ASN A 446 7.08 31.49 -24.42
C ASN A 446 7.89 32.71 -24.88
N LEU A 447 9.22 32.66 -24.87
CA LEU A 447 10.08 33.69 -25.49
C LEU A 447 9.93 33.69 -27.01
N LYS A 448 9.73 32.51 -27.62
CA LYS A 448 9.54 32.34 -29.06
C LYS A 448 8.09 32.56 -29.52
N TYR A 449 7.10 32.29 -28.63
CA TYR A 449 5.65 32.39 -28.87
C TYR A 449 4.91 32.93 -27.62
N PRO A 450 4.72 34.25 -27.48
CA PRO A 450 4.33 34.91 -26.21
C PRO A 450 2.88 34.66 -25.71
N LEU A 451 2.02 34.01 -26.49
CA LEU A 451 0.65 33.62 -26.07
C LEU A 451 0.64 32.38 -25.15
N PHE A 452 1.76 31.66 -25.01
CA PHE A 452 1.80 30.33 -24.40
C PHE A 452 1.78 30.33 -22.86
N LYS A 453 2.25 31.38 -22.17
CA LYS A 453 2.29 31.44 -20.69
C LYS A 453 0.91 31.45 -20.02
N LYS A 454 -0.07 32.17 -20.60
CA LYS A 454 -1.46 32.14 -20.13
C LYS A 454 -2.12 30.81 -20.49
N GLY A 455 -1.77 30.25 -21.65
CA GLY A 455 -2.22 28.93 -22.09
C GLY A 455 -1.73 27.80 -21.20
N LEU A 456 -0.50 27.85 -20.66
CA LEU A 456 0.07 26.77 -19.85
C LEU A 456 -0.28 26.85 -18.36
N LEU A 457 -0.39 28.05 -17.77
CA LEU A 457 -1.03 28.20 -16.46
C LEU A 457 -2.51 27.82 -16.55
N GLY A 458 -3.17 28.21 -17.65
CA GLY A 458 -4.49 27.71 -18.04
C GLY A 458 -4.50 26.18 -18.19
N LEU A 459 -3.51 25.57 -18.82
CA LEU A 459 -3.38 24.12 -19.00
C LEU A 459 -3.16 23.42 -17.66
N LEU A 460 -2.34 23.96 -16.76
CA LEU A 460 -2.15 23.44 -15.40
C LEU A 460 -3.41 23.58 -14.55
N ILE A 461 -4.15 24.67 -14.68
CA ILE A 461 -5.46 24.84 -14.07
C ILE A 461 -6.48 23.90 -14.71
N ILE A 462 -6.44 23.67 -16.02
CA ILE A 462 -7.29 22.71 -16.75
C ILE A 462 -6.91 21.28 -16.41
N ILE A 463 -5.63 20.99 -16.12
CA ILE A 463 -5.14 19.70 -15.65
C ILE A 463 -5.60 19.51 -14.21
N LEU A 464 -5.49 20.52 -13.34
CA LEU A 464 -6.03 20.48 -11.96
C LEU A 464 -7.55 20.36 -11.92
N LEU A 465 -8.26 21.12 -12.76
CA LEU A 465 -9.71 21.04 -12.96
C LEU A 465 -10.11 19.76 -13.67
N GLY A 466 -9.26 19.23 -14.54
CA GLY A 466 -9.40 17.96 -15.23
C GLY A 466 -9.16 16.78 -14.29
N PHE A 467 -8.27 16.92 -13.31
CA PHE A 467 -8.09 16.00 -12.20
C PHE A 467 -9.26 16.08 -11.22
N ALA A 468 -9.74 17.29 -10.88
CA ALA A 468 -10.95 17.46 -10.08
C ALA A 468 -12.18 16.89 -10.80
N TYR A 469 -12.31 17.14 -12.11
CA TYR A 469 -13.34 16.58 -12.97
C TYR A 469 -13.19 15.07 -13.13
N SER A 470 -11.96 14.55 -13.21
CA SER A 470 -11.69 13.12 -13.24
C SER A 470 -12.15 12.47 -11.93
N THR A 471 -11.81 13.04 -10.77
CA THR A 471 -12.31 12.57 -9.47
C THR A 471 -13.83 12.61 -9.37
N TYR A 472 -14.46 13.66 -9.92
CA TYR A 472 -15.91 13.79 -10.02
C TYR A 472 -16.53 12.76 -10.99
N SER A 473 -15.92 12.56 -12.16
CA SER A 473 -16.39 11.63 -13.20
C SER A 473 -16.24 10.18 -12.75
N ASN A 474 -15.15 9.82 -12.06
CA ASN A 474 -14.95 8.51 -11.45
C ASN A 474 -15.96 8.26 -10.32
N SER A 475 -16.31 9.29 -9.53
CA SER A 475 -17.45 9.19 -8.60
C SER A 475 -18.72 8.87 -9.36
N LYS A 476 -18.99 9.57 -10.48
CA LYS A 476 -20.18 9.33 -11.30
C LYS A 476 -20.21 7.94 -11.94
N ILE A 477 -19.05 7.38 -12.32
CA ILE A 477 -18.92 5.99 -12.81
C ILE A 477 -19.21 4.99 -11.69
N GLN A 478 -18.67 5.21 -10.48
CA GLN A 478 -19.00 4.35 -9.34
C GLN A 478 -20.49 4.42 -8.99
N GLU A 479 -21.09 5.61 -9.01
CA GLU A 479 -22.52 5.78 -8.80
C GLU A 479 -23.35 5.07 -9.87
N ARG A 480 -22.91 5.07 -11.15
CA ARG A 480 -23.53 4.25 -12.20
C ARG A 480 -23.41 2.75 -11.94
N LYS A 481 -22.28 2.28 -11.45
CA LYS A 481 -22.12 0.86 -11.06
C LYS A 481 -23.04 0.50 -9.90
N ILE A 482 -23.18 1.39 -8.92
CA ILE A 482 -24.12 1.22 -7.82
C ILE A 482 -25.56 1.19 -8.36
N ASP A 483 -25.91 2.11 -9.27
CA ASP A 483 -27.23 2.13 -9.92
C ASP A 483 -27.51 0.84 -10.69
N GLU A 484 -26.54 0.34 -11.45
CA GLU A 484 -26.66 -0.92 -12.18
C GLU A 484 -26.87 -2.10 -11.22
N LEU A 485 -26.07 -2.18 -10.16
CA LEU A 485 -26.21 -3.22 -9.15
C LEU A 485 -27.57 -3.13 -8.44
N ILE A 486 -28.04 -1.93 -8.10
CA ILE A 486 -29.34 -1.70 -7.48
C ILE A 486 -30.48 -2.09 -8.43
N ASN A 487 -30.43 -1.66 -9.69
CA ASN A 487 -31.49 -1.91 -10.66
C ASN A 487 -31.61 -3.39 -11.05
N LYS A 488 -30.49 -4.12 -11.07
CA LYS A 488 -30.43 -5.56 -11.33
C LYS A 488 -30.60 -6.41 -10.07
N SER A 489 -30.88 -5.80 -8.92
CA SER A 489 -31.08 -6.56 -7.69
C SER A 489 -32.38 -7.37 -7.75
N VAL A 490 -32.28 -8.65 -7.44
CA VAL A 490 -33.41 -9.61 -7.49
C VAL A 490 -34.39 -9.35 -6.34
N SER A 491 -33.89 -8.81 -5.23
CA SER A 491 -34.71 -8.39 -4.11
C SER A 491 -34.17 -7.12 -3.46
N SER A 492 -35.07 -6.38 -2.83
CA SER A 492 -34.71 -5.26 -1.96
C SER A 492 -35.56 -5.28 -0.70
N ILE A 493 -34.95 -4.94 0.42
CA ILE A 493 -35.62 -4.83 1.71
C ILE A 493 -35.51 -3.38 2.15
N THR A 494 -36.65 -2.76 2.35
CA THR A 494 -36.73 -1.43 2.96
C THR A 494 -36.97 -1.62 4.45
N LEU A 495 -36.04 -1.12 5.24
CA LEU A 495 -36.14 -0.86 6.67
C LEU A 495 -36.42 0.63 6.88
N GLU A 496 -36.79 1.03 8.10
CA GLU A 496 -37.05 2.44 8.43
C GLU A 496 -35.87 3.35 8.02
N ASP A 497 -34.65 2.89 8.27
CA ASP A 497 -33.41 3.66 8.08
C ASP A 497 -32.51 3.16 6.94
N TYR A 498 -32.76 1.96 6.39
CA TYR A 498 -31.90 1.35 5.36
C TYR A 498 -32.69 0.74 4.23
N LYS A 499 -32.08 0.74 3.04
CA LYS A 499 -32.47 -0.15 1.96
C LYS A 499 -31.34 -1.12 1.64
N ILE A 500 -31.63 -2.41 1.76
CA ILE A 500 -30.70 -3.48 1.43
C ILE A 500 -31.10 -4.02 0.07
N PHE A 501 -30.15 -4.11 -0.85
CA PHE A 501 -30.35 -4.69 -2.17
C PHE A 501 -29.49 -5.94 -2.33
N ILE A 502 -30.08 -7.01 -2.84
CA ILE A 502 -29.38 -8.27 -3.08
C ILE A 502 -29.28 -8.47 -4.59
N ASN A 503 -28.07 -8.34 -5.11
CA ASN A 503 -27.75 -8.58 -6.50
C ASN A 503 -27.06 -9.94 -6.63
N ILE A 504 -27.87 -10.95 -6.90
CA ILE A 504 -27.44 -12.34 -7.06
C ILE A 504 -26.54 -12.51 -8.29
N GLU A 505 -26.90 -11.89 -9.42
CA GLU A 505 -26.16 -11.99 -10.69
C GLU A 505 -24.68 -11.59 -10.55
N ASN A 506 -24.41 -10.56 -9.76
CA ASN A 506 -23.06 -10.04 -9.54
C ASN A 506 -22.42 -10.51 -8.24
N ASN A 507 -23.06 -11.41 -7.48
CA ASN A 507 -22.67 -11.83 -6.14
C ASN A 507 -22.44 -10.63 -5.19
N LYS A 508 -23.35 -9.65 -5.15
CA LYS A 508 -23.22 -8.47 -4.29
C LYS A 508 -24.43 -8.26 -3.39
N ILE A 509 -24.18 -7.76 -2.19
CA ILE A 509 -25.20 -7.17 -1.32
C ILE A 509 -24.84 -5.71 -1.03
N ILE A 510 -25.83 -4.84 -1.07
CA ILE A 510 -25.65 -3.39 -1.03
C ILE A 510 -26.52 -2.84 0.09
N TYR A 511 -25.93 -2.09 1.01
CA TYR A 511 -26.63 -1.36 2.06
C TYR A 511 -26.63 0.11 1.68
N VAL A 512 -27.81 0.73 1.64
CA VAL A 512 -28.00 2.17 1.41
C VAL A 512 -28.74 2.75 2.59
N ASP A 513 -28.08 3.65 3.32
CA ASP A 513 -28.68 4.45 4.39
C ASP A 513 -29.66 5.46 3.80
N LEU A 514 -30.93 5.42 4.19
CA LEU A 514 -32.01 6.22 3.59
C LEU A 514 -32.20 7.59 4.23
N ASP A 515 -31.73 7.81 5.47
CA ASP A 515 -31.97 9.06 6.20
C ASP A 515 -30.68 9.80 6.56
N LYS A 516 -30.45 10.93 5.89
CA LYS A 516 -29.25 11.77 6.08
C LYS A 516 -29.18 12.47 7.45
N LYS A 517 -30.22 12.39 8.29
CA LYS A 517 -30.34 13.21 9.52
C LYS A 517 -30.76 12.44 10.78
N ASN A 518 -30.94 11.13 10.74
CA ASN A 518 -31.46 10.39 11.88
C ASN A 518 -30.33 9.87 12.81
N ASP A 519 -30.20 10.45 14.01
CA ASP A 519 -29.20 10.09 15.03
C ASP A 519 -29.46 8.72 15.70
N ASN A 520 -30.55 8.03 15.36
CA ASN A 520 -30.83 6.66 15.83
C ASN A 520 -29.85 5.63 15.23
N ILE A 521 -29.20 5.99 14.12
CA ILE A 521 -28.27 5.14 13.40
C ILE A 521 -26.86 5.30 13.96
N LYS A 522 -26.42 4.32 14.75
CA LYS A 522 -25.05 4.28 15.26
C LYS A 522 -24.12 3.63 14.23
N LEU A 523 -23.70 4.37 13.21
CA LEU A 523 -22.75 3.89 12.17
C LEU A 523 -21.44 3.31 12.73
N ALA A 524 -21.10 3.65 13.97
CA ALA A 524 -19.96 3.11 14.72
C ALA A 524 -20.18 1.67 15.23
N ASN A 525 -21.42 1.20 15.28
CA ASN A 525 -21.76 -0.14 15.75
C ASN A 525 -21.60 -1.17 14.62
N LYS A 526 -21.36 -2.42 15.01
CA LYS A 526 -21.09 -3.51 14.09
C LYS A 526 -22.36 -3.96 13.39
N PHE A 527 -22.28 -4.14 12.08
CA PHE A 527 -23.31 -4.78 11.28
C PHE A 527 -22.94 -6.24 11.14
N TYR A 528 -23.83 -7.13 11.61
CA TYR A 528 -23.64 -8.54 11.33
C TYR A 528 -24.25 -8.89 9.98
N LEU A 529 -23.54 -9.73 9.24
CA LEU A 529 -23.96 -10.23 7.93
C LEU A 529 -23.51 -11.68 7.84
N HIS A 530 -24.43 -12.59 8.11
CA HIS A 530 -24.21 -14.01 8.11
C HIS A 530 -24.88 -14.65 6.90
N ILE A 531 -24.10 -15.38 6.10
CA ILE A 531 -24.57 -16.01 4.87
C ILE A 531 -24.71 -17.52 5.12
N ILE A 532 -25.94 -18.01 5.13
CA ILE A 532 -26.24 -19.43 5.33
C ILE A 532 -26.34 -20.10 3.96
N PRO A 533 -25.50 -21.11 3.67
CA PRO A 533 -25.51 -21.82 2.40
C PRO A 533 -26.72 -22.74 2.25
N LEU A 534 -26.99 -23.20 1.02
CA LEU A 534 -27.91 -24.32 0.74
C LEU A 534 -27.40 -25.65 1.29
N ASP A 535 -26.08 -25.87 1.22
CA ASP A 535 -25.37 -27.02 1.80
C ASP A 535 -24.20 -26.53 2.67
N ASN A 536 -24.12 -27.01 3.91
CA ASN A 536 -23.03 -26.70 4.83
C ASN A 536 -21.66 -27.14 4.30
N ASN A 537 -21.59 -28.08 3.35
CA ASN A 537 -20.33 -28.49 2.74
C ASN A 537 -19.63 -27.36 1.96
N PHE A 538 -20.36 -26.33 1.53
CA PHE A 538 -19.78 -25.14 0.90
C PHE A 538 -19.00 -24.25 1.88
N LEU A 539 -19.20 -24.43 3.19
CA LEU A 539 -18.45 -23.71 4.21
C LEU A 539 -17.08 -24.34 4.40
N SER A 540 -16.08 -23.49 4.63
CA SER A 540 -14.76 -23.93 5.10
C SER A 540 -14.90 -24.81 6.36
N GLY A 541 -13.96 -25.75 6.56
CA GLY A 541 -14.03 -26.71 7.68
C GLY A 541 -14.27 -26.06 9.05
N GLU A 542 -13.71 -24.86 9.26
CA GLU A 542 -13.89 -24.07 10.49
C GLU A 542 -15.27 -23.41 10.60
N ARG A 543 -15.91 -23.09 9.47
CA ARG A 543 -17.23 -22.44 9.42
C ARG A 543 -18.39 -23.42 9.44
N ARG A 544 -18.18 -24.69 9.06
CA ARG A 544 -19.23 -25.73 9.10
C ARG A 544 -19.90 -25.88 10.46
N GLN A 545 -19.13 -25.76 11.56
CA GLN A 545 -19.67 -25.84 12.92
C GLN A 545 -20.64 -24.71 13.27
N TYR A 546 -20.53 -23.56 12.60
CA TYR A 546 -21.38 -22.40 12.82
C TYR A 546 -22.56 -22.33 11.85
N GLY A 547 -22.46 -23.01 10.70
CA GLY A 547 -23.54 -23.09 9.70
C GLY A 547 -23.73 -21.83 8.85
N PHE A 548 -22.78 -20.88 8.89
CA PHE A 548 -22.79 -19.67 8.06
C PHE A 548 -21.40 -19.09 7.84
N ASP A 549 -21.23 -18.32 6.76
CA ASP A 549 -20.07 -17.43 6.57
C ASP A 549 -20.33 -16.05 7.16
N ASN A 550 -19.31 -15.48 7.81
CA ASN A 550 -19.38 -14.18 8.47
C ASN A 550 -18.77 -13.10 7.57
N LEU A 551 -19.59 -12.13 7.16
CA LEU A 551 -19.21 -10.95 6.38
C LEU A 551 -19.53 -9.65 7.13
N ASP A 552 -19.48 -9.70 8.45
CA ASP A 552 -19.77 -8.56 9.32
C ASP A 552 -18.89 -7.35 8.97
N PHE A 553 -19.41 -6.15 9.20
CA PHE A 553 -18.76 -4.93 8.75
C PHE A 553 -19.08 -3.71 9.61
N TYR A 554 -18.33 -2.63 9.38
CA TYR A 554 -18.58 -1.33 9.99
C TYR A 554 -18.73 -0.29 8.89
N PHE A 555 -19.82 0.49 8.92
CA PHE A 555 -19.99 1.59 7.97
C PHE A 555 -18.87 2.62 8.04
N THR A 556 -18.23 2.80 9.20
CA THR A 556 -17.08 3.70 9.34
C THR A 556 -15.85 3.25 8.56
N GLN A 557 -15.72 1.96 8.28
CA GLN A 557 -14.57 1.35 7.60
C GLN A 557 -14.90 1.03 6.13
N ASP A 558 -16.06 0.44 5.87
CA ASP A 558 -16.40 -0.16 4.58
C ASP A 558 -17.19 0.77 3.63
N LYS A 559 -17.52 2.00 4.05
CA LYS A 559 -18.36 2.89 3.23
C LYS A 559 -17.67 3.36 1.95
N ILE A 560 -18.43 3.37 0.86
CA ILE A 560 -18.05 3.97 -0.41
C ILE A 560 -18.28 5.48 -0.34
N LYS A 561 -17.23 6.26 -0.60
CA LYS A 561 -17.34 7.72 -0.71
C LYS A 561 -17.89 8.13 -2.09
N THR A 562 -19.05 8.76 -2.10
CA THR A 562 -19.77 9.26 -3.29
C THR A 562 -19.92 10.80 -3.24
N PHE A 563 -20.01 11.45 -4.41
CA PHE A 563 -19.91 12.92 -4.52
C PHE A 563 -21.03 13.57 -5.36
N SER A 564 -21.96 12.80 -5.93
CA SER A 564 -23.09 13.33 -6.70
C SER A 564 -24.43 12.76 -6.21
N LYS A 565 -25.05 11.79 -6.89
CA LYS A 565 -26.40 11.29 -6.58
C LYS A 565 -26.52 10.76 -5.15
N TYR A 566 -25.48 10.05 -4.72
CA TYR A 566 -25.38 9.45 -3.41
C TYR A 566 -24.61 10.30 -2.41
N HIS A 567 -24.36 11.58 -2.69
CA HIS A 567 -23.63 12.44 -1.78
C HIS A 567 -24.33 12.54 -0.41
N GLY A 568 -23.58 12.22 0.65
CA GLY A 568 -24.08 12.18 2.03
C GLY A 568 -24.84 10.91 2.40
N PHE A 569 -24.99 9.94 1.49
CA PHE A 569 -25.50 8.61 1.81
C PHE A 569 -24.34 7.73 2.32
N ASN A 570 -24.63 6.88 3.31
CA ASN A 570 -23.71 5.82 3.69
C ASN A 570 -24.06 4.57 2.86
N ILE A 571 -23.13 4.16 1.99
CA ILE A 571 -23.32 2.99 1.12
C ILE A 571 -22.20 1.99 1.37
N VAL A 572 -22.54 0.73 1.59
CA VAL A 572 -21.59 -0.38 1.68
C VAL A 572 -21.97 -1.43 0.65
N VAL A 573 -20.98 -1.95 -0.07
CA VAL A 573 -21.15 -3.06 -1.02
C VAL A 573 -20.26 -4.21 -0.54
N LYS A 574 -20.84 -5.39 -0.31
CA LYS A 574 -20.11 -6.60 0.07
C LYS A 574 -20.24 -7.66 -1.00
N ASP A 575 -19.15 -8.40 -1.20
CA ASP A 575 -19.12 -9.62 -1.99
C ASP A 575 -19.86 -10.73 -1.25
N LEU A 576 -20.85 -11.32 -1.91
CA LEU A 576 -21.49 -12.54 -1.47
C LEU A 576 -20.62 -13.74 -1.86
N PRO A 577 -20.60 -14.79 -1.03
CA PRO A 577 -19.84 -15.98 -1.36
C PRO A 577 -20.40 -16.63 -2.63
N PRO A 578 -19.55 -17.29 -3.43
CA PRO A 578 -19.93 -17.76 -4.75
C PRO A 578 -20.71 -19.10 -4.74
N TYR A 579 -21.28 -19.50 -3.60
CA TYR A 579 -22.09 -20.71 -3.45
C TYR A 579 -23.58 -20.38 -3.28
N GLY A 580 -24.47 -21.35 -3.52
CA GLY A 580 -25.92 -21.13 -3.37
C GLY A 580 -26.30 -20.76 -1.94
N ILE A 581 -27.04 -19.65 -1.78
CA ILE A 581 -27.41 -19.09 -0.49
C ILE A 581 -28.84 -19.50 -0.16
N LYS A 582 -29.04 -20.10 1.03
CA LYS A 582 -30.38 -20.42 1.53
C LYS A 582 -31.02 -19.19 2.18
N LYS A 583 -30.23 -18.52 3.02
CA LYS A 583 -30.72 -17.46 3.88
C LYS A 583 -29.59 -16.48 4.22
N ILE A 584 -29.94 -15.21 4.34
CA ILE A 584 -29.06 -14.15 4.83
C ILE A 584 -29.63 -13.67 6.17
N GLU A 585 -28.81 -13.68 7.21
CA GLU A 585 -29.13 -13.02 8.47
C GLU A 585 -28.31 -11.75 8.58
N THR A 586 -28.98 -10.62 8.75
CA THR A 586 -28.29 -9.35 8.88
C THR A 586 -28.96 -8.44 9.90
N GLY A 587 -28.16 -7.59 10.52
CA GLY A 587 -28.65 -6.61 11.47
C GLY A 587 -27.53 -5.79 12.08
N GLN A 588 -27.86 -5.10 13.15
CA GLN A 588 -26.91 -4.28 13.87
C GLN A 588 -26.84 -4.72 15.33
N PHE A 589 -25.63 -4.77 15.86
CA PHE A 589 -25.33 -5.18 17.21
C PHE A 589 -24.54 -4.09 17.93
N ASN A 590 -24.91 -3.80 19.18
CA ASN A 590 -24.06 -3.06 20.12
C ASN A 590 -23.51 -4.05 21.15
N ASP A 591 -22.50 -3.65 21.93
CA ASP A 591 -21.77 -4.55 22.87
C ASP A 591 -22.66 -5.29 23.91
N LYS A 592 -23.95 -4.96 24.01
CA LYS A 592 -24.90 -5.54 24.98
C LYS A 592 -26.12 -6.21 24.34
N GLU A 593 -26.56 -5.79 23.16
CA GLU A 593 -27.80 -6.28 22.54
C GLU A 593 -27.86 -6.11 21.01
N ARG A 594 -28.71 -6.92 20.36
CA ARG A 594 -29.09 -6.72 18.95
C ARG A 594 -30.03 -5.53 18.86
N ILE A 595 -29.63 -4.49 18.12
CA ILE A 595 -30.45 -3.30 17.88
C ILE A 595 -31.59 -3.63 16.92
N TRP A 596 -31.25 -4.34 15.84
CA TRP A 596 -32.24 -4.87 14.91
C TRP A 596 -31.69 -6.10 14.19
N GLY A 597 -32.58 -6.87 13.58
CA GLY A 597 -32.24 -8.04 12.79
C GLY A 597 -33.29 -8.36 11.75
N LYS A 598 -32.83 -8.87 10.62
CA LYS A 598 -33.65 -9.42 9.55
C LYS A 598 -33.07 -10.75 9.09
N VAL A 599 -34.00 -11.64 8.83
CA VAL A 599 -33.78 -12.89 8.14
C VAL A 599 -34.35 -12.72 6.73
N ILE A 600 -33.53 -13.05 5.75
CA ILE A 600 -33.88 -12.97 4.34
C ILE A 600 -33.75 -14.37 3.77
N ASP A 601 -34.88 -15.03 3.56
CA ASP A 601 -34.89 -16.31 2.85
C ASP A 601 -34.75 -16.03 1.36
N ILE A 602 -33.77 -16.68 0.72
CA ILE A 602 -33.62 -16.61 -0.73
C ILE A 602 -34.19 -17.90 -1.30
N SER A 603 -35.27 -17.77 -2.08
CA SER A 603 -35.88 -18.93 -2.71
C SER A 603 -34.89 -19.57 -3.67
N TYR A 604 -34.81 -20.91 -3.66
CA TYR A 604 -34.03 -21.65 -4.63
C TYR A 604 -34.47 -21.33 -6.08
N ASP A 605 -35.75 -21.03 -6.29
CA ASP A 605 -36.29 -20.64 -7.60
C ASP A 605 -35.79 -19.27 -8.08
N SER A 606 -35.25 -18.43 -7.19
CA SER A 606 -34.61 -17.15 -7.55
C SER A 606 -33.28 -17.33 -8.29
N TYR A 607 -32.75 -18.56 -8.33
CA TYR A 607 -31.49 -18.90 -8.99
C TYR A 607 -31.66 -19.71 -10.28
N LYS A 608 -32.89 -20.13 -10.61
CA LYS A 608 -33.12 -21.08 -11.70
C LYS A 608 -32.97 -20.43 -13.08
N THR A 609 -31.94 -20.86 -13.79
CA THR A 609 -31.98 -20.96 -15.24
C THR A 609 -32.13 -22.44 -15.56
N ARG A 610 -33.02 -22.82 -16.48
CA ARG A 610 -33.20 -24.24 -16.84
C ARG A 610 -31.99 -24.82 -17.58
N ASP A 611 -31.03 -23.97 -17.87
CA ASP A 611 -29.85 -24.21 -18.68
C ASP A 611 -28.57 -23.70 -18.01
N ILE A 612 -27.47 -24.39 -18.30
CA ILE A 612 -26.08 -24.02 -17.98
C ILE A 612 -25.30 -23.74 -19.27
N ILE A 613 -24.26 -22.91 -19.19
CA ILE A 613 -23.38 -22.63 -20.33
C ILE A 613 -21.95 -23.09 -19.97
N PRO A 614 -21.36 -24.04 -20.72
CA PRO A 614 -19.97 -24.47 -20.53
C PRO A 614 -18.98 -23.30 -20.65
N GLY A 615 -17.84 -23.41 -19.97
CA GLY A 615 -16.78 -22.40 -19.99
C GLY A 615 -16.17 -22.22 -21.38
N LYS A 616 -15.87 -20.98 -21.77
CA LYS A 616 -15.13 -20.69 -23.01
C LYS A 616 -13.63 -20.98 -22.83
N VAL A 617 -13.27 -22.26 -22.70
CA VAL A 617 -11.90 -22.72 -22.49
C VAL A 617 -11.51 -23.68 -23.61
N ASN A 618 -10.36 -23.39 -24.23
CA ASN A 618 -9.73 -24.21 -25.27
C ASN A 618 -8.22 -24.30 -24.95
N ASP A 619 -7.76 -25.48 -24.58
CA ASP A 619 -6.35 -25.79 -24.27
C ASP A 619 -6.08 -27.30 -24.45
N ASP A 620 -4.93 -27.79 -23.97
CA ASP A 620 -4.53 -29.20 -24.09
C ASP A 620 -5.49 -30.19 -23.40
N ASN A 621 -6.32 -29.72 -22.45
CA ASN A 621 -7.23 -30.55 -21.66
C ASN A 621 -8.71 -30.26 -21.97
N TRP A 622 -9.03 -29.15 -22.63
CA TRP A 622 -10.40 -28.68 -22.82
C TRP A 622 -10.68 -28.23 -24.26
N THR A 623 -11.85 -28.57 -24.78
CA THR A 623 -12.40 -28.03 -26.03
C THR A 623 -13.79 -27.48 -25.77
N ASN A 624 -13.96 -26.17 -25.90
CA ASN A 624 -15.18 -25.42 -25.59
C ASN A 624 -15.76 -25.73 -24.18
N GLY A 625 -14.88 -25.93 -23.21
CA GLY A 625 -15.27 -26.28 -21.83
C GLY A 625 -15.72 -27.73 -21.63
N ILE A 626 -15.50 -28.61 -22.61
CA ILE A 626 -15.63 -30.07 -22.46
C ILE A 626 -14.24 -30.67 -22.38
N SER A 627 -14.01 -31.55 -21.42
CA SER A 627 -12.70 -32.21 -21.23
C SER A 627 -12.34 -33.09 -22.42
N THR A 628 -11.04 -33.32 -22.65
CA THR A 628 -10.54 -34.24 -23.70
C THR A 628 -11.03 -35.68 -23.54
N ASN A 629 -11.27 -36.14 -22.30
CA ASN A 629 -11.90 -37.44 -22.03
C ASN A 629 -13.43 -37.46 -22.26
N LYS A 630 -14.01 -36.33 -22.71
CA LYS A 630 -15.42 -36.13 -23.06
C LYS A 630 -16.43 -36.38 -21.95
N LYS A 631 -16.02 -36.51 -20.68
CA LYS A 631 -16.92 -36.82 -19.56
C LYS A 631 -17.12 -35.68 -18.57
N ILE A 632 -16.48 -34.53 -18.77
CA ILE A 632 -16.57 -33.41 -17.83
C ILE A 632 -17.01 -32.16 -18.56
N ILE A 633 -18.08 -31.53 -18.05
CA ILE A 633 -18.45 -30.17 -18.42
C ILE A 633 -17.83 -29.21 -17.40
N LEU A 634 -17.08 -28.25 -17.90
CA LEU A 634 -16.47 -27.18 -17.11
C LEU A 634 -17.45 -26.00 -17.02
N LEU A 635 -17.88 -25.64 -15.83
CA LEU A 635 -18.68 -24.44 -15.59
C LEU A 635 -17.88 -23.43 -14.76
N LYS A 636 -18.08 -22.14 -15.04
CA LYS A 636 -17.47 -21.10 -14.20
C LYS A 636 -18.03 -21.18 -12.78
N TYR A 637 -17.17 -21.08 -11.79
CA TYR A 637 -17.59 -21.03 -10.40
C TYR A 637 -18.28 -19.69 -10.09
N ASN A 638 -19.61 -19.71 -10.06
CA ASN A 638 -20.45 -18.58 -9.64
C ASN A 638 -21.74 -19.09 -9.00
N LEU A 639 -22.46 -18.20 -8.33
CA LEU A 639 -23.61 -18.57 -7.52
C LEU A 639 -24.74 -19.18 -8.37
N GLU A 640 -24.95 -18.69 -9.59
CA GLU A 640 -25.92 -19.21 -10.56
C GLU A 640 -25.61 -20.67 -10.94
N ASN A 641 -24.40 -20.96 -11.41
CA ASN A 641 -24.00 -22.31 -11.81
C ASN A 641 -23.98 -23.28 -10.63
N VAL A 642 -23.47 -22.84 -9.45
CA VAL A 642 -23.48 -23.67 -8.24
C VAL A 642 -24.92 -24.02 -7.84
N SER A 643 -25.82 -23.04 -7.86
CA SER A 643 -27.22 -23.26 -7.50
C SER A 643 -27.89 -24.22 -8.48
N ASN A 644 -27.81 -23.95 -9.78
CA ASN A 644 -28.41 -24.77 -10.83
C ASN A 644 -27.92 -26.22 -10.79
N ILE A 645 -26.61 -26.44 -10.68
CA ILE A 645 -26.06 -27.80 -10.74
C ILE A 645 -26.24 -28.56 -9.43
N SER A 646 -26.37 -27.89 -8.28
CA SER A 646 -26.40 -28.53 -6.95
C SER A 646 -27.52 -29.58 -6.76
N LYS A 647 -28.61 -29.49 -7.52
CA LYS A 647 -29.71 -30.47 -7.51
C LYS A 647 -29.88 -31.21 -8.83
N ALA A 648 -29.09 -30.90 -9.86
CA ALA A 648 -29.22 -31.53 -11.16
C ALA A 648 -28.76 -32.99 -11.09
N GLN A 649 -29.61 -33.90 -11.58
CA GLN A 649 -29.26 -35.31 -11.77
C GLN A 649 -28.87 -35.63 -13.21
N PHE A 650 -29.32 -34.81 -14.16
CA PHE A 650 -29.07 -35.04 -15.58
C PHE A 650 -28.81 -33.73 -16.34
N VAL A 651 -28.05 -33.85 -17.41
CA VAL A 651 -27.91 -32.83 -18.46
C VAL A 651 -28.62 -33.31 -19.73
N ILE A 652 -29.24 -32.39 -20.46
CA ILE A 652 -29.85 -32.65 -21.77
C ILE A 652 -28.96 -32.01 -22.83
N LEU A 653 -28.41 -32.84 -23.72
CA LEU A 653 -27.56 -32.39 -24.81
C LEU A 653 -28.39 -31.77 -25.94
N LYS A 654 -27.70 -31.15 -26.91
CA LYS A 654 -28.34 -30.46 -28.04
C LYS A 654 -29.18 -31.37 -28.93
N ASP A 655 -28.84 -32.67 -28.97
CA ASP A 655 -29.59 -33.70 -29.69
C ASP A 655 -30.79 -34.24 -28.90
N GLY A 656 -31.04 -33.72 -27.69
CA GLY A 656 -32.12 -34.14 -26.79
C GLY A 656 -31.78 -35.36 -25.93
N SER A 657 -30.56 -35.90 -26.03
CA SER A 657 -30.14 -37.04 -25.21
C SER A 657 -29.95 -36.62 -23.74
N LYS A 658 -30.38 -37.50 -22.82
CA LYS A 658 -30.32 -37.28 -21.37
C LYS A 658 -29.14 -38.05 -20.79
N VAL A 659 -28.17 -37.32 -20.24
CA VAL A 659 -26.94 -37.88 -19.66
C VAL A 659 -26.93 -37.66 -18.16
N LYS A 660 -26.63 -38.71 -17.39
CA LYS A 660 -26.60 -38.68 -15.93
C LYS A 660 -25.32 -38.01 -15.40
N ILE A 661 -25.48 -37.18 -14.38
CA ILE A 661 -24.38 -36.58 -13.62
C ILE A 661 -23.94 -37.58 -12.55
N THR A 662 -22.65 -37.94 -12.53
CA THR A 662 -22.07 -38.92 -11.60
C THR A 662 -21.51 -38.24 -10.35
N SER A 663 -20.85 -37.10 -10.50
CA SER A 663 -20.38 -36.28 -9.40
C SER A 663 -20.21 -34.82 -9.83
N ILE A 664 -20.24 -33.92 -8.86
CA ILE A 664 -19.97 -32.50 -9.05
C ILE A 664 -18.80 -32.13 -8.14
N GLU A 665 -17.73 -31.64 -8.74
CA GLU A 665 -16.53 -31.21 -8.01
C GLU A 665 -16.36 -29.70 -8.12
N PHE A 666 -16.26 -29.06 -6.96
CA PHE A 666 -16.14 -27.62 -6.82
C PHE A 666 -14.66 -27.24 -6.72
N ILE A 667 -14.04 -26.89 -7.85
CA ILE A 667 -12.63 -26.47 -7.92
C ILE A 667 -12.54 -24.96 -7.70
N TYR A 668 -12.62 -24.58 -6.43
CA TYR A 668 -12.53 -23.19 -5.99
C TYR A 668 -11.13 -22.59 -6.31
N PRO A 669 -11.04 -21.33 -6.76
CA PRO A 669 -12.13 -20.34 -6.92
C PRO A 669 -12.76 -20.28 -8.31
N ASP A 670 -12.30 -21.07 -9.28
CA ASP A 670 -12.49 -20.74 -10.69
C ASP A 670 -13.51 -21.62 -11.41
N TRP A 671 -13.61 -22.90 -11.07
CA TRP A 671 -14.33 -23.88 -11.89
C TRP A 671 -15.20 -24.88 -11.11
N ILE A 672 -16.23 -25.38 -11.77
CA ILE A 672 -17.04 -26.52 -11.35
C ILE A 672 -16.90 -27.60 -12.41
N HIS A 673 -16.52 -28.80 -12.00
CA HIS A 673 -16.48 -29.97 -12.85
C HIS A 673 -17.77 -30.75 -12.67
N VAL A 674 -18.54 -30.86 -13.75
CA VAL A 674 -19.73 -31.71 -13.81
C VAL A 674 -19.34 -33.01 -14.50
N ASN A 675 -19.14 -34.07 -13.71
CA ASN A 675 -18.76 -35.38 -14.22
C ASN A 675 -20.00 -36.12 -14.71
N LEU A 676 -19.89 -36.73 -15.89
CA LEU A 676 -20.96 -37.42 -16.59
C LEU A 676 -20.70 -38.93 -16.67
N GLU A 677 -21.78 -39.70 -16.73
CA GLU A 677 -21.71 -41.16 -16.87
C GLU A 677 -21.16 -41.59 -18.24
N THR A 678 -21.57 -40.88 -19.30
CA THR A 678 -21.22 -41.17 -20.69
C THR A 678 -20.42 -40.04 -21.33
N GLU A 679 -19.68 -40.37 -22.38
CA GLU A 679 -18.96 -39.36 -23.17
C GLU A 679 -19.93 -38.48 -23.97
N ILE A 680 -19.57 -37.20 -24.12
CA ILE A 680 -20.34 -36.21 -24.86
C ILE A 680 -19.48 -35.50 -25.90
N ASP A 681 -20.09 -35.09 -27.01
CA ASP A 681 -19.37 -34.40 -28.07
C ASP A 681 -19.07 -32.93 -27.69
N PRO A 682 -17.83 -32.42 -27.89
CA PRO A 682 -17.48 -31.01 -27.68
C PRO A 682 -18.37 -29.98 -28.40
N ILE A 683 -19.14 -30.39 -29.41
CA ILE A 683 -20.17 -29.54 -30.04
C ILE A 683 -21.28 -29.12 -29.06
N ASN A 684 -21.43 -29.82 -27.94
CA ASN A 684 -22.32 -29.44 -26.83
C ASN A 684 -21.67 -28.42 -25.87
N GLY A 685 -20.39 -28.10 -26.06
CA GLY A 685 -19.66 -27.08 -25.31
C GLY A 685 -20.09 -25.64 -25.63
N TYR A 686 -19.35 -24.67 -25.09
CA TYR A 686 -19.54 -23.25 -25.33
C TYR A 686 -19.64 -22.92 -26.83
N PRO A 687 -20.58 -22.04 -27.27
CA PRO A 687 -21.48 -21.22 -26.47
C PRO A 687 -22.88 -21.86 -26.25
N ASN A 688 -23.05 -23.15 -26.50
CA ASN A 688 -24.37 -23.77 -26.42
C ASN A 688 -24.87 -23.83 -24.96
N LYS A 689 -26.18 -23.62 -24.79
CA LYS A 689 -26.90 -23.84 -23.55
C LYS A 689 -27.22 -25.33 -23.42
N ILE A 690 -27.00 -25.90 -22.25
CA ILE A 690 -27.29 -27.30 -21.90
C ILE A 690 -28.38 -27.28 -20.85
N ASP A 691 -29.53 -27.90 -21.11
CA ASP A 691 -30.61 -27.96 -20.12
C ASP A 691 -30.26 -28.94 -19.00
N ILE A 692 -30.77 -28.69 -17.80
CA ILE A 692 -30.56 -29.55 -16.63
C ILE A 692 -31.89 -30.05 -16.07
N LEU A 693 -31.90 -31.27 -15.54
CA LEU A 693 -33.05 -31.89 -14.86
C LEU A 693 -32.65 -32.35 -13.47
N GLU A 694 -33.47 -31.96 -12.48
CA GLU A 694 -33.40 -32.41 -11.09
C GLU A 694 -33.81 -33.87 -10.89
#